data_AF-A0A6A7AE81-F1
#
_entry.id   AF-A0A6A7AE81-F1
#
_cell.length_a   1.000
_cell.length_b   1.000
_cell.length_c   1.000
_cell.angle_alpha   90.00
_cell.angle_beta   90.00
_cell.angle_gamma   90.00
#
_symmetry.space_group_name_H-M   'P 1'
#
loop_
_entity.id
_entity.type
_entity.pdbx_description
1 polymer ?
#
loop_
_entity_poly.entity_id
_entity_poly.type
_entity_poly.pdbx_seq_one_letter_code
_entity_poly.pdbx_strand_id
1 'polypeptide(L)'
;MSSPPRQSGIHLARPPTPGLRVTSSTPSSYQSHSGREEHYTPSRPTSLDLTSTRNTYDAYDNWTELQEVSHPQDGASDTRKLLESRARRSSSASSDSAASTIMKQSWAIRWLNSIGNGIEAFLRLPGIRHILWPFQWFDRTMTQIMASTSLRGWRMGIVLGCCMSSIVLGINIAVLVIGATRGKGFENGFAVPMSGLAEDMSRWSSAIHIVVNALSTLLLAASNYTMQVLSSPTRKDIDKAHAKSAHLDIGVLSTRNLSRIPRRRLLLFFLMGLSSIPIHLFYNSAVFYIGANNEYDIRTIQLGSASYFEYLGNSSLDKFQSTQWIGMYDNSLVSYGTVVLVIDEYRSEIDNNTLTGRPSTQRPMTTQEAERWARGEVTWKLTAPLLHQLGKPDFIRNLTATSAISKEWIRMDRLFRQSETEMKDDNPPKFAHVSSFFATRVGTASRIQLSLTFLIIVIVCNSVKLLTMMWVVFRERQHYIVTLGDGAATFLERPDPTTERMCILSKPEITHDVANAALKNQYNDSLSRLMSQSGRKWVKQTTTFSNALNRDREVGSYFIFIVIGVLFALFLATIAYAGKWTGSTSYKWGTASDATFREADSSAQQTLLNAWIANAAQLVLSFCYLAINSECTAMAGAAEWNNLASSYKGLRVTRPVGQQRDTYFLQLPYRWSLPLTIASGGLHWLLSQSIFLVRIDTYDRDGELIKGDVSRSACGFSRTSWITLTICFWLLVGTVGLIGRKKIKIRIPFAASCSLVISAACHPTRDDGDAHLGLLKWGVVDERTYDGEAHCTLSSRRVTKPKAGTKYL
;
A
#
# COMPACT_ATOMS: atom_id res chain seq x y z
N MET A 1 -26.56 -2.13 -74.15
CA MET A 1 -26.60 -3.49 -74.73
C MET A 1 -26.60 -4.46 -73.55
N SER A 2 -27.79 -4.85 -73.08
CA SER A 2 -28.47 -6.14 -73.37
C SER A 2 -27.94 -7.26 -72.47
N SER A 3 -28.66 -8.04 -71.65
CA SER A 3 -30.07 -8.26 -71.27
C SER A 3 -30.03 -9.26 -70.06
N PRO A 4 -31.15 -9.55 -69.34
CA PRO A 4 -31.21 -10.18 -67.98
C PRO A 4 -31.53 -11.70 -68.04
N PRO A 5 -32.24 -12.44 -67.12
CA PRO A 5 -32.70 -12.26 -65.70
C PRO A 5 -32.62 -13.53 -64.76
N ARG A 6 -32.87 -13.36 -63.42
CA ARG A 6 -33.95 -14.02 -62.58
C ARG A 6 -33.63 -14.20 -61.06
N GLN A 7 -34.48 -13.57 -60.23
CA GLN A 7 -35.21 -14.00 -58.97
C GLN A 7 -34.46 -14.70 -57.80
N SER A 8 -34.73 -14.50 -56.50
CA SER A 8 -35.72 -13.73 -55.70
C SER A 8 -35.47 -13.86 -54.17
N GLY A 9 -35.86 -12.84 -53.37
CA GLY A 9 -36.23 -12.92 -51.93
C GLY A 9 -35.12 -12.57 -50.90
N ILE A 10 -35.29 -11.81 -49.81
CA ILE A 10 -36.44 -11.27 -49.03
C ILE A 10 -35.98 -9.98 -48.31
N HIS A 11 -36.89 -9.01 -48.14
CA HIS A 11 -36.70 -7.66 -47.57
C HIS A 11 -36.64 -7.60 -46.03
N LEU A 12 -35.87 -6.67 -45.48
CA LEU A 12 -35.98 -6.14 -44.11
C LEU A 12 -35.52 -4.67 -44.07
N ALA A 13 -36.40 -3.74 -43.68
CA ALA A 13 -36.04 -2.39 -43.28
C ALA A 13 -37.08 -1.81 -42.28
N ARG A 14 -36.56 -1.33 -41.13
CA ARG A 14 -36.88 -0.16 -40.23
C ARG A 14 -38.24 0.57 -40.38
N PRO A 15 -38.77 1.40 -39.41
CA PRO A 15 -38.12 2.19 -38.33
C PRO A 15 -38.95 2.29 -36.98
N PRO A 16 -39.21 3.44 -36.29
CA PRO A 16 -38.61 3.91 -35.02
C PRO A 16 -39.60 4.17 -33.82
N THR A 17 -39.05 4.69 -32.69
CA THR A 17 -39.61 5.27 -31.40
C THR A 17 -40.88 6.18 -31.50
N PRO A 18 -41.58 6.71 -30.42
CA PRO A 18 -41.41 6.71 -28.93
C PRO A 18 -42.72 6.69 -28.02
N GLY A 19 -42.60 6.65 -26.67
CA GLY A 19 -43.31 7.56 -25.72
C GLY A 19 -44.61 7.20 -24.91
N LEU A 20 -44.59 7.58 -23.61
CA LEU A 20 -45.63 8.20 -22.72
C LEU A 20 -46.61 7.43 -21.76
N ARG A 21 -46.54 7.88 -20.48
CA ARG A 21 -47.56 8.25 -19.44
C ARG A 21 -48.57 7.26 -18.78
N VAL A 22 -48.36 7.10 -17.46
CA VAL A 22 -49.25 7.19 -16.26
C VAL A 22 -50.78 7.30 -16.43
N THR A 23 -51.54 6.48 -15.69
CA THR A 23 -52.65 6.90 -14.77
C THR A 23 -53.17 5.73 -13.91
N SER A 24 -53.73 6.11 -12.75
CA SER A 24 -54.14 5.34 -11.58
C SER A 24 -55.66 5.15 -11.48
N SER A 25 -56.14 4.04 -10.91
CA SER A 25 -57.42 3.98 -10.16
C SER A 25 -57.60 2.68 -9.36
N THR A 26 -57.80 2.81 -8.06
CA THR A 26 -58.44 1.88 -7.09
C THR A 26 -59.92 2.31 -6.89
N PRO A 27 -60.78 1.70 -6.04
CA PRO A 27 -60.95 0.30 -5.57
C PRO A 27 -62.46 -0.12 -5.46
N SER A 28 -62.76 -1.15 -4.65
CA SER A 28 -64.05 -1.58 -4.06
C SER A 28 -64.86 -2.60 -4.89
N SER A 29 -65.59 -3.58 -4.35
CA SER A 29 -65.87 -4.18 -3.03
C SER A 29 -66.94 -5.24 -3.29
N TYR A 30 -66.98 -6.41 -2.62
CA TYR A 30 -68.24 -7.08 -2.24
C TYR A 30 -68.00 -8.27 -1.30
N GLN A 31 -68.81 -8.31 -0.23
CA GLN A 31 -68.95 -9.39 0.77
C GLN A 31 -69.89 -10.50 0.25
N SER A 32 -69.69 -11.75 0.69
CA SER A 32 -70.53 -12.44 1.70
C SER A 32 -70.61 -13.98 1.58
N HIS A 33 -70.51 -14.61 2.76
CA HIS A 33 -71.18 -15.80 3.30
C HIS A 33 -71.00 -17.26 2.78
N SER A 34 -70.49 -18.05 3.74
CA SER A 34 -70.99 -19.35 4.25
C SER A 34 -70.50 -20.65 3.60
N GLY A 35 -70.12 -21.60 4.45
CA GLY A 35 -69.81 -22.99 4.09
C GLY A 35 -68.75 -23.60 4.99
N ARG A 36 -69.19 -24.33 6.01
CA ARG A 36 -68.37 -25.08 6.97
C ARG A 36 -68.20 -26.49 6.42
N GLU A 37 -66.98 -26.92 6.12
CA GLU A 37 -66.66 -28.34 5.95
C GLU A 37 -65.15 -28.57 6.13
N GLU A 38 -64.80 -29.52 7.00
CA GLU A 38 -63.45 -29.97 7.30
C GLU A 38 -62.92 -30.84 6.17
N HIS A 39 -61.77 -30.50 5.57
CA HIS A 39 -60.93 -31.51 4.91
C HIS A 39 -59.45 -31.12 4.86
N TYR A 40 -58.65 -32.08 5.29
CA TYR A 40 -57.19 -32.12 5.32
C TYR A 40 -56.61 -32.11 3.90
N THR A 41 -55.73 -31.16 3.55
CA THR A 41 -54.83 -31.25 2.38
C THR A 41 -53.50 -30.50 2.61
N PRO A 42 -52.41 -30.94 1.97
CA PRO A 42 -51.03 -30.67 2.38
C PRO A 42 -50.53 -29.30 1.92
N SER A 43 -49.77 -28.61 2.78
CA SER A 43 -49.12 -27.35 2.43
C SER A 43 -47.93 -27.59 1.48
N ARG A 44 -48.06 -27.05 0.26
CA ARG A 44 -46.94 -26.70 -0.62
C ARG A 44 -45.93 -25.85 0.17
N PRO A 45 -44.61 -26.07 0.01
CA PRO A 45 -43.62 -25.21 0.61
C PRO A 45 -43.66 -23.83 -0.07
N THR A 46 -44.00 -22.82 0.72
CA THR A 46 -43.74 -21.41 0.44
C THR A 46 -42.29 -21.23 -0.01
N SER A 47 -42.12 -20.57 -1.17
CA SER A 47 -40.84 -20.09 -1.68
C SER A 47 -40.09 -19.35 -0.57
N LEU A 48 -38.96 -19.92 -0.13
CA LEU A 48 -38.06 -19.25 0.81
C LEU A 48 -37.58 -17.95 0.18
N ASP A 49 -38.02 -16.84 0.77
CA ASP A 49 -37.50 -15.51 0.51
C ASP A 49 -36.03 -15.44 0.97
N LEU A 50 -35.10 -15.55 0.02
CA LEU A 50 -33.64 -15.54 0.19
C LEU A 50 -33.09 -14.20 0.73
N THR A 51 -33.95 -13.25 1.07
CA THR A 51 -33.55 -11.96 1.65
C THR A 51 -33.30 -12.03 3.16
N SER A 52 -33.91 -12.97 3.89
CA SER A 52 -33.80 -13.05 5.36
C SER A 52 -32.40 -13.50 5.86
N THR A 53 -31.66 -14.27 5.07
CA THR A 53 -30.27 -14.66 5.40
C THR A 53 -29.23 -13.55 5.21
N ARG A 54 -29.61 -12.40 4.64
CA ARG A 54 -28.68 -11.29 4.29
C ARG A 54 -28.25 -10.40 5.46
N ASN A 55 -28.86 -10.51 6.65
CA ASN A 55 -28.53 -9.70 7.82
C ASN A 55 -27.44 -10.30 8.74
N THR A 56 -26.75 -11.36 8.32
CA THR A 56 -25.74 -12.04 9.17
C THR A 56 -24.34 -11.41 9.12
N TYR A 57 -24.13 -10.35 8.33
CA TYR A 57 -22.85 -9.62 8.33
C TYR A 57 -22.63 -8.79 9.62
N ASP A 58 -23.70 -8.45 10.36
CA ASP A 58 -23.64 -7.60 11.55
C ASP A 58 -23.40 -8.36 12.87
N ALA A 59 -23.44 -9.71 12.87
CA ALA A 59 -23.23 -10.51 14.08
C ALA A 59 -21.75 -10.74 14.45
N TYR A 60 -20.82 -9.97 13.91
CA TYR A 60 -19.38 -10.18 14.11
C TYR A 60 -18.80 -9.54 15.38
N ASP A 61 -19.59 -8.80 16.18
CA ASP A 61 -19.05 -7.99 17.29
C ASP A 61 -19.68 -8.15 18.69
N ASN A 62 -20.79 -8.87 18.88
CA ASN A 62 -21.34 -9.04 20.23
C ASN A 62 -20.79 -10.30 20.91
N TRP A 63 -19.62 -10.15 21.53
CA TRP A 63 -19.14 -11.06 22.57
C TRP A 63 -19.87 -10.76 23.87
N THR A 64 -21.06 -11.33 24.04
CA THR A 64 -21.59 -11.62 25.37
C THR A 64 -21.36 -13.09 25.64
N GLU A 65 -20.49 -13.37 26.61
CA GLU A 65 -20.48 -14.63 27.32
C GLU A 65 -21.90 -14.83 27.85
N LEU A 66 -22.69 -15.69 27.21
CA LEU A 66 -23.93 -16.16 27.81
C LEU A 66 -23.51 -16.87 29.10
N GLN A 67 -23.65 -16.18 30.23
CA GLN A 67 -23.71 -16.81 31.53
C GLN A 67 -24.74 -17.92 31.42
N GLU A 68 -24.33 -19.15 31.74
CA GLU A 68 -25.24 -20.26 31.95
C GLU A 68 -26.24 -19.81 33.01
N VAL A 69 -27.48 -19.55 32.58
CA VAL A 69 -28.62 -19.33 33.47
C VAL A 69 -28.86 -20.67 34.16
N SER A 70 -28.37 -20.79 35.40
CA SER A 70 -28.73 -21.88 36.29
C SER A 70 -30.20 -21.72 36.69
N HIS A 71 -31.05 -22.66 36.27
CA HIS A 71 -32.39 -22.79 36.83
C HIS A 71 -32.31 -23.25 38.30
N PRO A 72 -33.23 -22.79 39.16
CA PRO A 72 -33.16 -23.03 40.60
C PRO A 72 -33.62 -24.45 40.91
N GLN A 73 -32.86 -25.15 41.76
CA GLN A 73 -33.42 -26.19 42.61
C GLN A 73 -33.13 -25.86 44.06
N ASP A 74 -34.22 -25.86 44.81
CA ASP A 74 -34.35 -25.66 46.23
C ASP A 74 -33.47 -26.59 47.06
N GLY A 75 -33.14 -26.13 48.27
CA GLY A 75 -33.10 -27.03 49.42
C GLY A 75 -31.74 -27.24 50.09
N ALA A 76 -31.63 -26.59 51.25
CA ALA A 76 -30.99 -27.10 52.47
C ALA A 76 -29.46 -26.92 52.67
N SER A 77 -29.22 -26.04 53.65
CA SER A 77 -28.31 -26.20 54.80
C SER A 77 -26.88 -25.65 54.70
N ASP A 78 -26.73 -24.52 55.39
CA ASP A 78 -25.53 -24.06 56.08
C ASP A 78 -24.77 -25.22 56.75
N THR A 79 -23.60 -25.60 56.24
CA THR A 79 -22.55 -26.29 57.03
C THR A 79 -21.21 -26.38 56.27
N ARG A 80 -20.76 -25.31 55.60
CA ARG A 80 -19.43 -25.33 54.96
C ARG A 80 -18.67 -24.01 54.92
N LYS A 81 -18.80 -23.19 55.97
CA LYS A 81 -17.98 -21.99 56.19
C LYS A 81 -17.06 -22.05 57.43
N LEU A 82 -16.87 -23.22 58.04
CA LEU A 82 -16.07 -23.35 59.28
C LEU A 82 -14.93 -24.38 59.25
N LEU A 83 -14.47 -24.83 58.08
CA LEU A 83 -13.37 -25.83 58.00
C LEU A 83 -12.31 -25.54 56.92
N GLU A 84 -11.91 -24.29 56.71
CA GLU A 84 -10.75 -23.96 55.84
C GLU A 84 -9.66 -23.09 56.50
N SER A 85 -9.66 -22.94 57.82
CA SER A 85 -8.62 -22.19 58.54
C SER A 85 -7.55 -23.05 59.23
N ARG A 86 -7.56 -24.38 59.08
CA ARG A 86 -6.72 -25.27 59.92
C ARG A 86 -6.01 -26.42 59.20
N ALA A 87 -5.39 -26.15 58.05
CA ALA A 87 -4.43 -27.08 57.45
C ALA A 87 -3.29 -26.35 56.70
N ARG A 88 -2.65 -25.38 57.37
CA ARG A 88 -1.27 -24.97 57.06
C ARG A 88 -0.42 -25.35 58.26
N ARG A 89 0.15 -26.57 58.24
CA ARG A 89 1.38 -27.00 58.94
C ARG A 89 1.43 -28.54 58.95
N SER A 90 2.07 -29.13 57.96
CA SER A 90 2.96 -30.28 58.13
C SER A 90 3.78 -30.47 56.85
N SER A 91 5.09 -30.57 57.04
CA SER A 91 6.10 -30.88 56.05
C SER A 91 6.40 -32.38 56.07
N SER A 92 6.50 -33.04 54.92
CA SER A 92 7.66 -33.88 54.53
C SER A 92 7.39 -34.69 53.26
N ALA A 93 8.50 -35.05 52.62
CA ALA A 93 8.71 -35.61 51.29
C ALA A 93 7.98 -36.93 50.92
N SER A 94 7.67 -37.09 49.64
CA SER A 94 8.11 -38.23 48.82
C SER A 94 7.81 -37.98 47.33
N SER A 95 8.49 -38.73 46.48
CA SER A 95 8.93 -38.42 45.11
C SER A 95 7.94 -38.74 43.98
N ASP A 96 8.30 -38.22 42.80
CA ASP A 96 8.00 -38.71 41.44
C ASP A 96 6.73 -38.25 40.71
N SER A 97 6.95 -37.34 39.75
CA SER A 97 6.73 -37.52 38.31
C SER A 97 6.05 -36.34 37.59
N ALA A 98 6.60 -36.02 36.40
CA ALA A 98 6.07 -35.14 35.35
C ALA A 98 5.92 -33.64 35.66
N ALA A 99 7.05 -32.92 35.53
CA ALA A 99 7.11 -31.47 35.50
C ALA A 99 6.24 -30.87 34.36
N SER A 100 5.15 -30.21 34.73
CA SER A 100 4.48 -29.23 33.87
C SER A 100 5.23 -27.89 33.99
N THR A 101 6.04 -27.57 32.99
CA THR A 101 6.69 -26.26 32.91
C THR A 101 5.63 -25.20 32.59
N ILE A 102 5.00 -24.64 33.62
CA ILE A 102 4.30 -23.37 33.53
C ILE A 102 5.38 -22.30 33.32
N MET A 103 5.64 -21.94 32.06
CA MET A 103 6.48 -20.79 31.70
C MET A 103 5.89 -19.53 32.35
N LYS A 104 6.55 -19.00 33.40
CA LYS A 104 6.29 -17.66 33.93
C LYS A 104 6.52 -16.66 32.79
N GLN A 105 5.45 -16.03 32.29
CA GLN A 105 5.57 -15.03 31.24
C GLN A 105 6.35 -13.81 31.73
N SER A 106 7.43 -13.48 31.02
CA SER A 106 8.21 -12.25 31.23
C SER A 106 7.31 -11.03 31.29
N TRP A 107 7.66 -10.05 32.13
CA TRP A 107 6.94 -8.78 32.29
C TRP A 107 6.78 -8.05 30.94
N ALA A 108 7.78 -8.16 30.05
CA ALA A 108 7.74 -7.58 28.71
C ALA A 108 6.61 -8.17 27.86
N ILE A 109 6.35 -9.48 27.99
CA ILE A 109 5.26 -10.16 27.27
C ILE A 109 3.90 -9.70 27.80
N ARG A 110 3.77 -9.47 29.11
CA ARG A 110 2.54 -8.93 29.72
C ARG A 110 2.28 -7.50 29.28
N TRP A 111 3.32 -6.66 29.25
CA TRP A 111 3.24 -5.28 28.77
C TRP A 111 2.83 -5.20 27.29
N LEU A 112 3.47 -6.00 26.42
CA LEU A 112 3.11 -6.08 24.99
C LEU A 112 1.67 -6.56 24.77
N ASN A 113 1.20 -7.56 25.53
CA ASN A 113 -0.18 -8.02 25.45
C ASN A 113 -1.18 -6.94 25.91
N SER A 114 -0.81 -6.13 26.91
CA SER A 114 -1.62 -5.00 27.37
C SER A 114 -1.80 -3.95 26.26
N ILE A 115 -0.72 -3.62 25.54
CA ILE A 115 -0.77 -2.71 24.38
C ILE A 115 -1.67 -3.28 23.28
N GLY A 116 -1.52 -4.57 22.94
CA GLY A 116 -2.36 -5.24 21.94
C GLY A 116 -3.85 -5.18 22.28
N ASN A 117 -4.20 -5.38 23.56
CA ASN A 117 -5.57 -5.23 24.05
C ASN A 117 -6.05 -3.76 24.00
N GLY A 118 -5.15 -2.81 24.25
CA GLY A 118 -5.43 -1.37 24.14
C GLY A 118 -5.75 -0.92 22.70
N ILE A 119 -5.04 -1.46 21.71
CA ILE A 119 -5.34 -1.22 20.28
C ILE A 119 -6.73 -1.77 19.92
N GLU A 120 -7.11 -2.93 20.46
CA GLU A 120 -8.44 -3.50 20.23
C GLU A 120 -9.55 -2.68 20.89
N ALA A 121 -9.32 -2.18 22.11
CA ALA A 121 -10.23 -1.24 22.76
C ALA A 121 -10.36 0.07 21.96
N PHE A 122 -9.25 0.58 21.42
CA PHE A 122 -9.25 1.73 20.52
C PHE A 122 -10.08 1.45 19.26
N LEU A 123 -9.84 0.35 18.56
CA LEU A 123 -10.61 -0.02 17.35
C LEU A 123 -12.12 -0.23 17.61
N ARG A 124 -12.52 -0.45 18.87
CA ARG A 124 -13.92 -0.58 19.30
C ARG A 124 -14.58 0.74 19.70
N LEU A 125 -13.83 1.85 19.74
CA LEU A 125 -14.39 3.17 20.07
C LEU A 125 -15.44 3.58 19.01
N PRO A 126 -16.57 4.19 19.42
CA PRO A 126 -17.65 4.58 18.52
C PRO A 126 -17.17 5.44 17.33
N GLY A 127 -16.20 6.33 17.56
CA GLY A 127 -15.62 7.18 16.52
C GLY A 127 -14.86 6.41 15.42
N ILE A 128 -14.30 5.24 15.73
CA ILE A 128 -13.55 4.43 14.76
C ILE A 128 -14.47 3.57 13.89
N ARG A 129 -15.67 3.22 14.38
CA ARG A 129 -16.70 2.63 13.53
C ARG A 129 -17.07 3.54 12.34
N HIS A 130 -17.07 4.85 12.53
CA HIS A 130 -17.26 5.81 11.43
C HIS A 130 -16.08 5.82 10.44
N ILE A 131 -14.85 5.64 10.92
CA ILE A 131 -13.66 5.51 10.06
C ILE A 131 -13.71 4.22 9.23
N LEU A 132 -14.26 3.13 9.78
CA LEU A 132 -14.39 1.84 9.11
C LEU A 132 -15.64 1.72 8.22
N TRP A 133 -16.61 2.63 8.34
CA TRP A 133 -17.86 2.61 7.57
C TRP A 133 -17.67 2.60 6.03
N PRO A 134 -16.76 3.39 5.43
CA PRO A 134 -16.53 3.36 3.98
C PRO A 134 -16.08 1.97 3.50
N PHE A 135 -15.29 1.27 4.31
CA PHE A 135 -14.79 -0.07 4.00
C PHE A 135 -15.92 -1.10 3.99
N GLN A 136 -16.86 -0.99 4.94
CA GLN A 136 -18.04 -1.85 5.01
C GLN A 136 -19.05 -1.57 3.89
N TRP A 137 -19.21 -0.30 3.51
CA TRP A 137 -20.01 0.07 2.35
C TRP A 137 -19.42 -0.48 1.05
N PHE A 138 -18.10 -0.37 0.89
CA PHE A 138 -17.38 -0.91 -0.28
C PHE A 138 -17.52 -2.43 -0.37
N ASP A 139 -17.36 -3.15 0.76
CA ASP A 139 -17.55 -4.60 0.83
C ASP A 139 -18.96 -5.01 0.37
N ARG A 140 -20.00 -4.33 0.89
CA ARG A 140 -21.40 -4.56 0.50
C ARG A 140 -21.63 -4.32 -0.99
N THR A 141 -21.11 -3.21 -1.51
CA THR A 141 -21.27 -2.81 -2.91
C THR A 141 -20.59 -3.81 -3.85
N MET A 142 -19.33 -4.18 -3.56
CA MET A 142 -18.60 -5.15 -4.37
C MET A 142 -19.26 -6.53 -4.31
N THR A 143 -19.74 -6.96 -3.14
CA THR A 143 -20.45 -8.23 -2.99
C THR A 143 -21.72 -8.27 -3.83
N GLN A 144 -22.48 -7.16 -3.90
CA GLN A 144 -23.66 -7.04 -4.76
C GLN A 144 -23.32 -7.11 -6.25
N ILE A 145 -22.28 -6.40 -6.67
CA ILE A 145 -21.80 -6.44 -8.07
C ILE A 145 -21.39 -7.86 -8.43
N MET A 146 -20.60 -8.53 -7.58
CA MET A 146 -20.15 -9.91 -7.82
C MET A 146 -21.32 -10.90 -7.93
N ALA A 147 -22.32 -10.77 -7.05
CA ALA A 147 -23.52 -11.63 -7.07
C ALA A 147 -24.33 -11.51 -8.38
N SER A 148 -24.24 -10.37 -9.08
CA SER A 148 -24.96 -10.13 -10.35
C SER A 148 -24.27 -10.71 -11.58
N THR A 149 -23.05 -11.21 -11.46
CA THR A 149 -22.24 -11.69 -12.61
C THR A 149 -22.16 -13.22 -12.68
N SER A 150 -22.04 -13.76 -13.90
CA SER A 150 -21.88 -15.21 -14.12
C SER A 150 -20.48 -15.73 -13.81
N LEU A 151 -19.50 -14.83 -13.63
CA LEU A 151 -18.12 -15.15 -13.31
C LEU A 151 -17.97 -15.38 -11.79
N ARG A 152 -18.15 -16.63 -11.35
CA ARG A 152 -18.05 -17.01 -9.92
C ARG A 152 -16.62 -17.33 -9.50
N GLY A 153 -16.30 -17.05 -8.23
CA GLY A 153 -15.07 -17.46 -7.55
C GLY A 153 -13.82 -16.69 -7.93
N TRP A 154 -12.67 -17.37 -7.90
CA TRP A 154 -11.35 -16.75 -8.10
C TRP A 154 -11.18 -16.03 -9.45
N ARG A 155 -11.98 -16.40 -10.46
CA ARG A 155 -11.93 -15.77 -11.80
C ARG A 155 -12.36 -14.32 -11.77
N MET A 156 -13.35 -13.96 -10.95
CA MET A 156 -13.76 -12.57 -10.78
C MET A 156 -12.60 -11.71 -10.24
N GLY A 157 -11.90 -12.28 -9.25
CA GLY A 157 -10.60 -11.84 -8.74
C GLY A 157 -9.65 -11.35 -9.83
N ILE A 158 -9.38 -12.23 -10.78
CA ILE A 158 -8.43 -11.97 -11.86
C ILE A 158 -9.03 -11.05 -12.93
N VAL A 159 -10.35 -11.11 -13.21
CA VAL A 159 -11.00 -10.23 -14.20
C VAL A 159 -10.95 -8.77 -13.78
N LEU A 160 -11.20 -8.44 -12.51
CA LEU A 160 -10.99 -7.08 -12.03
C LEU A 160 -9.50 -6.70 -12.06
N GLY A 161 -8.61 -7.66 -11.81
CA GLY A 161 -7.18 -7.53 -12.07
C GLY A 161 -6.87 -7.13 -13.52
N CYS A 162 -7.49 -7.78 -14.49
CA CYS A 162 -7.41 -7.43 -15.91
C CYS A 162 -7.95 -6.02 -16.16
N CYS A 163 -9.12 -5.66 -15.62
CA CYS A 163 -9.69 -4.31 -15.78
C CYS A 163 -8.72 -3.23 -15.24
N MET A 164 -8.18 -3.41 -14.04
CA MET A 164 -7.18 -2.50 -13.47
C MET A 164 -5.93 -2.42 -14.35
N SER A 165 -5.40 -3.56 -14.80
CA SER A 165 -4.22 -3.61 -15.67
C SER A 165 -4.47 -2.94 -17.03
N SER A 166 -5.65 -3.11 -17.62
CA SER A 166 -6.08 -2.45 -18.85
C SER A 166 -6.21 -0.93 -18.67
N ILE A 167 -6.76 -0.46 -17.55
CA ILE A 167 -6.83 0.98 -17.25
C ILE A 167 -5.42 1.56 -17.15
N VAL A 168 -4.53 0.91 -16.39
CA VAL A 168 -3.13 1.37 -16.25
C VAL A 168 -2.42 1.34 -17.59
N LEU A 169 -2.66 0.34 -18.44
CA LEU A 169 -2.08 0.25 -19.77
C LEU A 169 -2.59 1.40 -20.65
N GLY A 170 -3.89 1.67 -20.64
CA GLY A 170 -4.50 2.78 -21.35
C GLY A 170 -3.94 4.14 -20.93
N ILE A 171 -3.75 4.37 -19.62
CA ILE A 171 -3.12 5.59 -19.10
C ILE A 171 -1.68 5.71 -19.61
N ASN A 172 -0.88 4.65 -19.54
CA ASN A 172 0.51 4.70 -20.01
C ASN A 172 0.61 4.92 -21.53
N ILE A 173 -0.29 4.31 -22.31
CA ILE A 173 -0.38 4.55 -23.76
C ILE A 173 -0.79 6.01 -24.02
N ALA A 174 -1.76 6.54 -23.28
CA ALA A 174 -2.16 7.95 -23.41
C ALA A 174 -1.00 8.89 -23.09
N VAL A 175 -0.23 8.64 -22.03
CA VAL A 175 0.98 9.41 -21.69
C VAL A 175 2.03 9.30 -22.80
N LEU A 176 2.21 8.12 -23.39
CA LEU A 176 3.12 7.92 -24.53
C LEU A 176 2.69 8.74 -25.74
N VAL A 177 1.39 8.70 -26.08
CA VAL A 177 0.83 9.49 -27.19
C VAL A 177 0.95 10.98 -26.92
N ILE A 178 0.67 11.45 -25.70
CA ILE A 178 0.86 12.85 -25.32
C ILE A 178 2.32 13.26 -25.49
N GLY A 179 3.27 12.43 -25.05
CA GLY A 179 4.71 12.67 -25.24
C GLY A 179 5.12 12.69 -26.72
N ALA A 180 4.50 11.86 -27.56
CA ALA A 180 4.80 11.80 -28.98
C ALA A 180 4.15 12.93 -29.80
N THR A 181 3.03 13.48 -29.35
CA THR A 181 2.21 14.44 -30.13
C THR A 181 2.35 15.89 -29.66
N ARG A 182 2.73 16.13 -28.40
CA ARG A 182 2.96 17.49 -27.89
C ARG A 182 4.39 17.97 -28.14
N GLY A 183 4.53 19.26 -28.44
CA GLY A 183 5.83 19.89 -28.66
C GLY A 183 6.55 19.28 -29.87
N LYS A 184 7.84 18.95 -29.70
CA LYS A 184 8.66 18.30 -30.74
C LYS A 184 8.59 16.77 -30.73
N GLY A 185 7.76 16.18 -29.86
CA GLY A 185 7.75 14.73 -29.63
C GLY A 185 8.94 14.24 -28.81
N PHE A 186 9.36 12.99 -29.04
CA PHE A 186 10.52 12.39 -28.37
C PHE A 186 11.83 12.73 -29.11
N GLU A 187 12.66 13.58 -28.53
CA GLU A 187 14.02 13.87 -29.00
C GLU A 187 15.04 13.15 -28.10
N ASN A 188 15.97 12.38 -28.69
CA ASN A 188 16.95 11.58 -27.94
C ASN A 188 16.35 10.68 -26.85
N GLY A 189 15.12 10.19 -27.08
CA GLY A 189 14.40 9.32 -26.13
C GLY A 189 13.66 10.06 -25.01
N PHE A 190 13.53 11.39 -25.09
CA PHE A 190 12.81 12.18 -24.10
C PHE A 190 11.79 13.14 -24.73
N ALA A 191 10.64 13.30 -24.07
CA ALA A 191 9.62 14.26 -24.48
C ALA A 191 9.29 15.24 -23.34
N VAL A 192 8.94 16.47 -23.70
CA VAL A 192 8.58 17.53 -22.74
C VAL A 192 7.11 17.91 -22.92
N PRO A 193 6.18 17.20 -22.25
CA PRO A 193 4.74 17.46 -22.38
C PRO A 193 4.25 18.73 -21.67
N MET A 194 5.01 19.24 -20.69
CA MET A 194 4.65 20.39 -19.87
C MET A 194 5.90 21.16 -19.42
N SER A 195 5.81 22.48 -19.49
CA SER A 195 6.84 23.42 -19.01
C SER A 195 6.17 24.64 -18.37
N GLY A 196 6.83 25.25 -17.39
CA GLY A 196 6.32 26.43 -16.70
C GLY A 196 7.18 26.84 -15.51
N LEU A 197 6.57 27.57 -14.57
CA LEU A 197 7.23 28.00 -13.34
C LEU A 197 7.66 26.79 -12.49
N ALA A 198 8.82 26.90 -11.84
CA ALA A 198 9.39 25.81 -11.05
C ALA A 198 8.43 25.30 -9.95
N GLU A 199 7.71 26.21 -9.28
CA GLU A 199 6.76 25.86 -8.22
C GLU A 199 5.58 25.04 -8.76
N ASP A 200 4.98 25.48 -9.88
CA ASP A 200 3.86 24.78 -10.50
C ASP A 200 4.28 23.39 -11.01
N MET A 201 5.43 23.31 -11.69
CA MET A 201 5.95 22.04 -12.19
C MET A 201 6.30 21.06 -11.05
N SER A 202 6.80 21.57 -9.92
CA SER A 202 7.04 20.76 -8.72
C SER A 202 5.74 20.21 -8.12
N ARG A 203 4.67 21.03 -8.06
CA ARG A 203 3.34 20.58 -7.61
C ARG A 203 2.77 19.50 -8.54
N TRP A 204 2.85 19.69 -9.85
CA TRP A 204 2.42 18.71 -10.84
C TRP A 204 3.22 17.41 -10.76
N SER A 205 4.54 17.50 -10.62
CA SER A 205 5.41 16.34 -10.42
C SER A 205 4.97 15.51 -9.22
N SER A 206 4.77 16.17 -8.07
CA SER A 206 4.26 15.53 -6.85
C SER A 206 2.90 14.85 -7.05
N ALA A 207 1.96 15.50 -7.74
CA ALA A 207 0.65 14.94 -8.05
C ALA A 207 0.73 13.70 -8.95
N ILE A 208 1.57 13.75 -9.99
CA ILE A 208 1.79 12.63 -10.90
C ILE A 208 2.40 11.44 -10.15
N HIS A 209 3.38 11.67 -9.27
CA HIS A 209 3.98 10.59 -8.48
C HIS A 209 3.00 9.94 -7.51
N ILE A 210 2.02 10.68 -6.97
CA ILE A 210 0.93 10.06 -6.17
C ILE A 210 0.17 9.05 -7.04
N VAL A 211 -0.22 9.46 -8.26
CA VAL A 211 -0.97 8.60 -9.19
C VAL A 211 -0.12 7.38 -9.59
N VAL A 212 1.13 7.58 -10.00
CA VAL A 212 2.04 6.50 -10.41
C VAL A 212 2.22 5.47 -9.29
N ASN A 213 2.47 5.93 -8.06
CA ASN A 213 2.60 5.02 -6.91
C ASN A 213 1.29 4.26 -6.67
N ALA A 214 0.13 4.92 -6.68
CA ALA A 214 -1.17 4.27 -6.51
C ALA A 214 -1.43 3.19 -7.58
N LEU A 215 -1.18 3.50 -8.86
CA LEU A 215 -1.34 2.55 -9.97
C LEU A 215 -0.38 1.36 -9.83
N SER A 216 0.88 1.60 -9.42
CA SER A 216 1.85 0.54 -9.20
C SER A 216 1.45 -0.40 -8.05
N THR A 217 0.93 0.14 -6.95
CA THR A 217 0.45 -0.65 -5.79
C THR A 217 -0.79 -1.48 -6.16
N LEU A 218 -1.72 -0.93 -6.95
CA LEU A 218 -2.88 -1.66 -7.44
C LEU A 218 -2.48 -2.83 -8.36
N LEU A 219 -1.53 -2.61 -9.28
CA LEU A 219 -0.97 -3.67 -10.11
C LEU A 219 -0.27 -4.76 -9.28
N LEU A 220 0.45 -4.37 -8.23
CA LEU A 220 1.09 -5.31 -7.30
C LEU A 220 0.05 -6.16 -6.57
N ALA A 221 -1.03 -5.56 -6.08
CA ALA A 221 -2.12 -6.26 -5.41
C ALA A 221 -2.81 -7.27 -6.36
N ALA A 222 -3.12 -6.87 -7.59
CA ALA A 222 -3.68 -7.76 -8.61
C ALA A 222 -2.72 -8.91 -8.99
N SER A 223 -1.42 -8.61 -9.06
CA SER A 223 -0.38 -9.60 -9.34
C SER A 223 -0.24 -10.61 -8.20
N ASN A 224 -0.25 -10.12 -6.96
CA ASN A 224 -0.21 -10.95 -5.75
C ASN A 224 -1.40 -11.91 -5.69
N TYR A 225 -2.62 -11.41 -5.95
CA TYR A 225 -3.81 -12.24 -6.01
C TYR A 225 -3.71 -13.31 -7.11
N THR A 226 -3.30 -12.94 -8.32
CA THR A 226 -3.13 -13.89 -9.43
C THR A 226 -2.08 -14.97 -9.10
N MET A 227 -0.97 -14.57 -8.49
CA MET A 227 0.07 -15.50 -8.01
C MET A 227 -0.44 -16.45 -6.93
N GLN A 228 -1.29 -15.98 -6.01
CA GLN A 228 -1.94 -16.83 -5.00
C GLN A 228 -2.80 -17.91 -5.66
N VAL A 229 -3.64 -17.54 -6.63
CA VAL A 229 -4.47 -18.50 -7.39
C VAL A 229 -3.60 -19.50 -8.12
N LEU A 230 -2.55 -19.05 -8.81
CA LEU A 230 -1.62 -19.92 -9.54
C LEU A 230 -0.86 -20.90 -8.62
N SER A 231 -0.54 -20.47 -7.40
CA SER A 231 0.13 -21.30 -6.37
C SER A 231 -0.83 -22.23 -5.61
N SER A 232 -2.14 -22.05 -5.79
CA SER A 232 -3.16 -22.85 -5.10
C SER A 232 -3.22 -24.26 -5.68
N PRO A 233 -3.24 -25.30 -4.84
CA PRO A 233 -3.24 -26.68 -5.31
C PRO A 233 -4.63 -27.10 -5.82
N THR A 234 -4.68 -28.15 -6.64
CA THR A 234 -5.92 -28.86 -6.96
C THR A 234 -6.08 -30.08 -6.06
N ARG A 235 -7.28 -30.66 -5.99
CA ARG A 235 -7.51 -31.90 -5.22
C ARG A 235 -6.55 -33.03 -5.63
N LYS A 236 -6.31 -33.17 -6.94
CA LYS A 236 -5.35 -34.15 -7.49
C LYS A 236 -3.92 -33.90 -7.03
N ASP A 237 -3.51 -32.63 -6.94
CA ASP A 237 -2.16 -32.27 -6.46
C ASP A 237 -2.00 -32.62 -4.98
N ILE A 238 -3.04 -32.38 -4.18
CA ILE A 238 -3.09 -32.75 -2.76
C ILE A 238 -3.04 -34.27 -2.60
N ASP A 239 -3.91 -35.01 -3.28
CA ASP A 239 -3.97 -36.48 -3.18
C ASP A 239 -2.60 -37.09 -3.54
N LYS A 240 -1.96 -36.57 -4.59
CA LYS A 240 -0.60 -36.99 -4.99
C LYS A 240 0.46 -36.66 -3.93
N ALA A 241 0.32 -35.54 -3.23
CA ALA A 241 1.23 -35.17 -2.16
C ALA A 241 1.01 -36.04 -0.92
N HIS A 242 -0.25 -36.26 -0.52
CA HIS A 242 -0.63 -37.07 0.63
C HIS A 242 -0.21 -38.54 0.45
N ALA A 243 -0.35 -39.10 -0.75
CA ALA A 243 0.15 -40.43 -1.10
C ALA A 243 1.68 -40.58 -0.95
N LYS A 244 2.41 -39.47 -0.92
CA LYS A 244 3.87 -39.41 -0.67
C LYS A 244 4.20 -38.90 0.74
N SER A 245 3.25 -38.97 1.66
CA SER A 245 3.35 -38.45 3.03
C SER A 245 3.77 -36.98 3.12
N ALA A 246 3.35 -36.16 2.15
CA ALA A 246 3.63 -34.74 2.10
C ALA A 246 2.33 -33.92 2.09
N HIS A 247 2.33 -32.75 2.73
CA HIS A 247 1.21 -31.80 2.66
C HIS A 247 1.41 -30.71 1.60
N LEU A 248 0.36 -29.95 1.30
CA LEU A 248 0.41 -28.68 0.58
C LEU A 248 -0.21 -27.60 1.47
N ASP A 249 0.11 -26.34 1.18
CA ASP A 249 -0.52 -25.21 1.85
C ASP A 249 -1.77 -24.77 1.08
N ILE A 250 -2.88 -24.54 1.77
CA ILE A 250 -4.16 -24.10 1.21
C ILE A 250 -4.50 -22.72 1.80
N GLY A 251 -5.04 -21.80 1.00
CA GLY A 251 -5.51 -20.51 1.54
C GLY A 251 -4.45 -19.41 1.60
N VAL A 252 -3.26 -19.63 1.05
CA VAL A 252 -2.11 -18.73 1.18
C VAL A 252 -1.14 -18.87 0.00
N LEU A 253 -0.37 -17.80 -0.30
CA LEU A 253 0.77 -17.86 -1.21
C LEU A 253 1.89 -18.71 -0.60
N SER A 254 2.24 -19.84 -1.23
CA SER A 254 3.20 -20.80 -0.68
C SER A 254 4.27 -21.18 -1.71
N THR A 255 5.55 -20.93 -1.37
CA THR A 255 6.69 -21.33 -2.21
C THR A 255 6.89 -22.83 -2.20
N ARG A 256 6.56 -23.52 -1.10
CA ARG A 256 6.48 -24.98 -1.03
C ARG A 256 5.59 -25.56 -2.14
N ASN A 257 4.44 -24.94 -2.42
CA ASN A 257 3.52 -25.43 -3.46
C ASN A 257 4.13 -25.30 -4.86
N LEU A 258 4.95 -24.28 -5.12
CA LEU A 258 5.53 -24.01 -6.44
C LEU A 258 6.37 -25.19 -6.98
N SER A 259 7.03 -25.92 -6.09
CA SER A 259 7.81 -27.13 -6.45
C SER A 259 6.95 -28.33 -6.86
N ARG A 260 5.64 -28.32 -6.56
CA ARG A 260 4.74 -29.46 -6.74
C ARG A 260 3.62 -29.22 -7.77
N ILE A 261 3.42 -27.98 -8.21
CA ILE A 261 2.45 -27.63 -9.26
C ILE A 261 3.02 -27.85 -10.68
N PRO A 262 2.17 -27.96 -11.72
CA PRO A 262 2.62 -28.10 -13.10
C PRO A 262 3.52 -26.94 -13.59
N ARG A 263 4.54 -27.26 -14.42
CA ARG A 263 5.51 -26.28 -14.96
C ARG A 263 4.86 -25.09 -15.68
N ARG A 264 3.72 -25.29 -16.35
CA ARG A 264 2.97 -24.20 -17.02
C ARG A 264 2.52 -23.12 -16.03
N ARG A 265 1.99 -23.52 -14.87
CA ARG A 265 1.55 -22.58 -13.82
C ARG A 265 2.74 -21.90 -13.15
N LEU A 266 3.83 -22.64 -12.97
CA LEU A 266 5.09 -22.09 -12.48
C LEU A 266 5.62 -20.99 -13.42
N LEU A 267 5.57 -21.19 -14.73
CA LEU A 267 5.94 -20.17 -15.71
C LEU A 267 5.07 -18.91 -15.60
N LEU A 268 3.73 -19.07 -15.57
CA LEU A 268 2.81 -17.94 -15.42
C LEU A 268 3.04 -17.18 -14.10
N PHE A 269 3.35 -17.90 -13.02
CA PHE A 269 3.70 -17.33 -11.74
C PHE A 269 4.94 -16.44 -11.84
N PHE A 270 6.02 -16.94 -12.45
CA PHE A 270 7.24 -16.15 -12.63
C PHE A 270 7.05 -14.99 -13.61
N LEU A 271 6.23 -15.13 -14.66
CA LEU A 271 5.89 -14.01 -15.54
C LEU A 271 5.20 -12.87 -14.77
N MET A 272 4.28 -13.20 -13.84
CA MET A 272 3.65 -12.21 -12.96
C MET A 272 4.64 -11.55 -12.01
N GLY A 273 5.54 -12.32 -11.39
CA GLY A 273 6.55 -11.82 -10.45
C GLY A 273 7.59 -10.94 -11.13
N LEU A 274 8.26 -11.47 -12.16
CA LEU A 274 9.36 -10.79 -12.87
C LEU A 274 8.90 -9.52 -13.58
N SER A 275 7.68 -9.47 -14.12
CA SER A 275 7.12 -8.24 -14.69
C SER A 275 6.79 -7.16 -13.65
N SER A 276 6.72 -7.48 -12.35
CA SER A 276 6.50 -6.49 -11.30
C SER A 276 7.76 -5.68 -10.98
N ILE A 277 8.93 -6.33 -11.06
CA ILE A 277 10.21 -5.72 -10.65
C ILE A 277 10.53 -4.46 -11.48
N PRO A 278 10.49 -4.50 -12.83
CA PRO A 278 10.73 -3.31 -13.64
C PRO A 278 9.70 -2.21 -13.38
N ILE A 279 8.42 -2.53 -13.18
CA ILE A 279 7.40 -1.51 -12.92
C ILE A 279 7.75 -0.71 -11.67
N HIS A 280 8.15 -1.36 -10.57
CA HIS A 280 8.53 -0.64 -9.35
C HIS A 280 9.88 0.10 -9.47
N LEU A 281 10.78 -0.34 -10.34
CA LEU A 281 12.08 0.30 -10.56
C LEU A 281 12.02 1.49 -11.52
N PHE A 282 11.15 1.46 -12.52
CA PHE A 282 11.16 2.43 -13.62
C PHE A 282 9.95 3.35 -13.67
N TYR A 283 8.81 2.97 -13.11
CA TYR A 283 7.57 3.73 -13.34
C TYR A 283 7.63 5.13 -12.72
N ASN A 284 8.19 5.26 -11.52
CA ASN A 284 8.45 6.55 -10.89
C ASN A 284 9.54 7.39 -11.58
N SER A 285 10.25 6.85 -12.58
CA SER A 285 11.20 7.63 -13.39
C SER A 285 10.80 7.76 -14.84
N ALA A 286 9.69 7.13 -15.26
CA ALA A 286 9.11 7.33 -16.58
C ALA A 286 8.65 8.79 -16.77
N VAL A 287 8.28 9.45 -15.66
CA VAL A 287 7.97 10.88 -15.60
C VAL A 287 8.83 11.50 -14.51
N PHE A 288 9.60 12.54 -14.81
CA PHE A 288 10.42 13.23 -13.82
C PHE A 288 10.49 14.74 -14.08
N TYR A 289 10.71 15.49 -13.01
CA TYR A 289 10.86 16.94 -13.03
C TYR A 289 12.31 17.33 -13.33
N ILE A 290 12.48 18.35 -14.17
CA ILE A 290 13.76 19.03 -14.40
C ILE A 290 13.59 20.49 -14.02
N GLY A 291 14.40 20.93 -13.07
CA GLY A 291 14.52 22.35 -12.74
C GLY A 291 15.37 23.07 -13.77
N ALA A 292 14.88 24.19 -14.30
CA ALA A 292 15.72 25.13 -15.04
C ALA A 292 16.30 26.14 -14.06
N ASN A 293 17.61 26.35 -14.12
CA ASN A 293 18.30 27.40 -13.40
C ASN A 293 18.99 28.33 -14.38
N ASN A 294 18.62 29.60 -14.40
CA ASN A 294 19.18 30.56 -15.35
C ASN A 294 20.27 31.40 -14.67
N GLU A 295 21.42 31.53 -15.32
CA GLU A 295 22.38 32.55 -14.94
C GLU A 295 21.78 33.93 -15.16
N TYR A 296 22.04 34.83 -14.22
CA TYR A 296 21.49 36.17 -14.25
C TYR A 296 22.53 37.20 -13.80
N ASP A 297 22.37 38.41 -14.34
CA ASP A 297 23.09 39.58 -13.88
C ASP A 297 22.15 40.47 -13.05
N ILE A 298 22.73 41.26 -12.14
CA ILE A 298 22.01 42.34 -11.47
C ILE A 298 22.51 43.67 -12.05
N ARG A 299 21.59 44.52 -12.48
CA ARG A 299 21.87 45.89 -12.93
C ARG A 299 21.05 46.86 -12.11
N THR A 300 21.56 48.06 -11.86
CA THR A 300 20.77 49.12 -11.24
C THR A 300 20.65 50.31 -12.18
N ILE A 301 19.44 50.84 -12.30
CA ILE A 301 19.13 52.02 -13.13
C ILE A 301 18.36 53.03 -12.29
N GLN A 302 18.41 54.30 -12.68
CA GLN A 302 17.69 55.35 -11.98
C GLN A 302 16.26 55.53 -12.50
N LEU A 303 15.31 55.75 -11.60
CA LEU A 303 13.92 56.06 -11.93
C LEU A 303 13.85 57.34 -12.79
N GLY A 304 13.16 57.28 -13.93
CA GLY A 304 12.98 58.43 -14.84
C GLY A 304 14.16 58.73 -15.77
N SER A 305 15.22 57.91 -15.76
CA SER A 305 16.31 57.99 -16.74
C SER A 305 15.89 57.60 -18.16
N ALA A 306 16.68 57.98 -19.18
CA ALA A 306 16.45 57.53 -20.55
C ALA A 306 16.45 55.99 -20.65
N SER A 307 17.38 55.32 -19.96
CA SER A 307 17.41 53.86 -19.86
C SER A 307 16.16 53.29 -19.19
N TYR A 308 15.61 53.95 -18.15
CA TYR A 308 14.35 53.52 -17.55
C TYR A 308 13.19 53.48 -18.55
N PHE A 309 13.07 54.50 -19.40
CA PHE A 309 12.03 54.53 -20.45
C PHE A 309 12.29 53.51 -21.56
N GLU A 310 13.56 53.21 -21.87
CA GLU A 310 13.95 52.14 -22.79
C GLU A 310 13.54 50.75 -22.26
N TYR A 311 13.84 50.44 -20.99
CA TYR A 311 13.44 49.19 -20.35
C TYR A 311 11.91 49.10 -20.19
N LEU A 312 11.21 50.22 -19.96
CA LEU A 312 9.75 50.26 -19.89
C LEU A 312 9.09 49.91 -21.24
N GLY A 313 9.73 50.29 -22.35
CA GLY A 313 9.28 49.99 -23.71
C GLY A 313 9.68 48.60 -24.22
N ASN A 314 10.52 47.87 -23.50
CA ASN A 314 11.04 46.58 -23.94
C ASN A 314 10.11 45.42 -23.57
N SER A 315 9.55 44.76 -24.59
CA SER A 315 8.60 43.66 -24.42
C SER A 315 9.21 42.35 -23.86
N SER A 316 10.54 42.22 -23.80
CA SER A 316 11.20 41.03 -23.23
C SER A 316 11.37 41.09 -21.71
N LEU A 317 11.01 42.21 -21.09
CA LEU A 317 11.16 42.44 -19.65
C LEU A 317 9.79 42.65 -19.00
N ASP A 318 9.58 41.96 -17.89
CA ASP A 318 8.39 42.13 -17.06
C ASP A 318 8.71 43.08 -15.90
N LYS A 319 7.87 44.11 -15.69
CA LYS A 319 7.99 45.04 -14.55
C LYS A 319 7.22 44.50 -13.34
N PHE A 320 7.88 44.49 -12.19
CA PHE A 320 7.34 43.98 -10.94
C PHE A 320 7.53 44.98 -9.78
N GLN A 321 6.87 44.71 -8.65
CA GLN A 321 7.01 45.50 -7.42
C GLN A 321 8.31 45.19 -6.68
N SER A 322 8.89 46.20 -6.01
CA SER A 322 10.18 46.15 -5.31
C SER A 322 10.37 44.99 -4.31
N THR A 323 9.30 44.46 -3.72
CA THR A 323 9.42 43.41 -2.69
C THR A 323 9.52 41.99 -3.27
N GLN A 324 9.24 41.81 -4.56
CA GLN A 324 9.12 40.49 -5.17
C GLN A 324 10.45 39.91 -5.69
N TRP A 325 11.41 40.75 -6.12
CA TRP A 325 12.65 40.25 -6.75
C TRP A 325 13.47 39.37 -5.80
N ILE A 326 13.53 39.70 -4.50
CA ILE A 326 14.21 38.86 -3.50
C ILE A 326 13.62 37.46 -3.52
N GLY A 327 12.29 37.33 -3.50
CA GLY A 327 11.63 36.03 -3.54
C GLY A 327 11.78 35.30 -4.88
N MET A 328 12.13 36.00 -5.97
CA MET A 328 12.37 35.40 -7.29
C MET A 328 13.82 34.94 -7.47
N TYR A 329 14.80 35.65 -6.90
CA TYR A 329 16.23 35.43 -7.09
C TYR A 329 16.95 34.84 -5.85
N ASP A 330 16.39 34.91 -4.63
CA ASP A 330 16.81 34.17 -3.42
C ASP A 330 16.23 32.74 -3.40
N ASN A 331 16.30 32.05 -4.54
CA ASN A 331 15.89 30.65 -4.68
C ASN A 331 17.05 29.81 -5.19
N SER A 332 16.95 28.50 -4.97
CA SER A 332 17.89 27.52 -5.52
C SER A 332 17.76 27.33 -7.03
N LEU A 333 16.62 27.72 -7.62
CA LEU A 333 16.34 27.69 -9.05
C LEU A 333 15.78 29.04 -9.50
N VAL A 334 16.54 29.77 -10.30
CA VAL A 334 16.12 31.08 -10.81
C VAL A 334 15.45 30.90 -12.18
N SER A 335 14.18 31.30 -12.28
CA SER A 335 13.36 31.17 -13.49
C SER A 335 13.46 32.35 -14.46
N TYR A 336 14.11 33.45 -14.06
CA TYR A 336 14.28 34.66 -14.87
C TYR A 336 15.77 34.91 -15.18
N GLY A 337 16.04 35.76 -16.16
CA GLY A 337 17.39 36.14 -16.55
C GLY A 337 17.84 37.36 -15.77
N THR A 338 18.57 38.26 -16.41
CA THR A 338 19.02 39.52 -15.81
C THR A 338 17.89 40.29 -15.11
N VAL A 339 18.17 40.70 -13.86
CA VAL A 339 17.31 41.60 -13.07
C VAL A 339 17.87 43.02 -13.13
N VAL A 340 16.97 43.97 -13.36
CA VAL A 340 17.27 45.40 -13.42
C VAL A 340 16.50 46.11 -12.31
N LEU A 341 17.19 46.49 -11.24
CA LEU A 341 16.62 47.17 -10.09
C LEU A 341 16.49 48.68 -10.38
N VAL A 342 15.31 49.23 -10.18
CA VAL A 342 15.02 50.66 -10.39
C VAL A 342 15.18 51.40 -9.07
N ILE A 343 16.20 52.25 -9.03
CA ILE A 343 16.57 53.03 -7.85
C ILE A 343 16.00 54.44 -7.95
N ASP A 344 15.29 54.86 -6.92
CA ASP A 344 14.77 56.22 -6.75
C ASP A 344 15.54 57.02 -5.70
N GLU A 345 16.15 56.35 -4.71
CA GLU A 345 16.86 57.00 -3.61
C GLU A 345 18.16 56.26 -3.21
N TYR A 346 19.18 57.03 -2.81
CA TYR A 346 20.43 56.52 -2.21
C TYR A 346 20.69 57.13 -0.83
N ARG A 347 21.22 56.33 0.11
CA ARG A 347 21.55 56.77 1.48
C ARG A 347 22.93 56.30 1.94
N SER A 348 23.58 57.11 2.77
CA SER A 348 24.88 56.78 3.37
C SER A 348 24.74 55.98 4.66
N GLU A 349 23.66 56.19 5.41
CA GLU A 349 23.33 55.49 6.65
C GLU A 349 21.80 55.32 6.75
N ILE A 350 21.35 54.20 7.31
CA ILE A 350 19.93 53.92 7.57
C ILE A 350 19.78 53.54 9.04
N ASP A 351 18.82 54.18 9.72
CA ASP A 351 18.33 53.76 11.03
C ASP A 351 17.39 52.57 10.85
N ASN A 352 17.73 51.47 11.52
CA ASN A 352 17.05 50.20 11.43
C ASN A 352 15.61 50.18 11.96
N ASN A 353 15.23 51.12 12.83
CA ASN A 353 13.91 51.13 13.46
C ASN A 353 12.94 52.08 12.75
N THR A 354 13.47 53.16 12.15
CA THR A 354 12.64 54.23 11.56
C THR A 354 12.64 54.18 10.03
N LEU A 355 13.53 53.40 9.40
CA LEU A 355 13.80 53.40 7.95
C LEU A 355 14.11 54.81 7.42
N THR A 356 14.42 55.74 8.32
CA THR A 356 14.93 57.06 8.02
C THR A 356 16.45 56.99 8.05
N GLY A 357 17.11 57.79 7.25
CA GLY A 357 18.55 57.73 7.13
C GLY A 357 19.07 59.05 6.62
N ARG A 358 20.37 59.29 6.78
CA ARG A 358 20.98 60.46 6.15
C ARG A 358 20.89 60.27 4.63
N PRO A 359 20.18 61.16 3.91
CA PRO A 359 20.29 61.21 2.46
C PRO A 359 21.77 61.30 2.11
N SER A 360 22.20 60.67 1.03
CA SER A 360 23.57 60.76 0.55
C SER A 360 23.89 62.20 0.10
N THR A 361 24.12 63.11 1.06
CA THR A 361 24.49 64.51 0.82
C THR A 361 25.96 64.79 1.12
N GLN A 362 26.73 63.80 1.60
CA GLN A 362 28.19 63.92 1.77
C GLN A 362 28.92 63.44 0.50
N ARG A 363 29.39 64.42 -0.29
CA ARG A 363 29.98 64.36 -1.66
C ARG A 363 31.51 64.06 -1.68
N PRO A 364 32.15 63.73 -2.83
CA PRO A 364 31.66 63.96 -4.20
C PRO A 364 31.62 62.71 -5.10
N MET A 365 30.42 62.38 -5.59
CA MET A 365 30.26 62.33 -7.04
C MET A 365 30.74 63.68 -7.56
N THR A 366 31.61 63.73 -8.57
CA THR A 366 31.99 64.97 -9.23
C THR A 366 30.72 65.78 -9.57
N THR A 367 30.80 67.11 -9.66
CA THR A 367 29.65 67.95 -10.09
C THR A 367 29.03 67.38 -11.37
N GLN A 368 29.88 66.80 -12.23
CA GLN A 368 29.52 66.07 -13.43
C GLN A 368 28.74 64.78 -13.16
N GLU A 369 29.11 63.96 -12.18
CA GLU A 369 28.36 62.74 -11.80
C GLU A 369 27.04 63.02 -11.08
N ALA A 370 27.00 64.07 -10.23
CA ALA A 370 25.76 64.50 -9.60
C ALA A 370 24.78 65.08 -10.64
N GLU A 371 25.29 65.80 -11.64
CA GLU A 371 24.51 66.21 -12.81
C GLU A 371 24.13 65.03 -13.70
N ARG A 372 25.03 64.07 -13.93
CA ARG A 372 24.73 62.81 -14.65
C ARG A 372 23.63 62.04 -13.94
N TRP A 373 23.65 61.97 -12.61
CA TRP A 373 22.57 61.39 -11.83
C TRP A 373 21.28 62.22 -11.97
N ALA A 374 21.33 63.54 -11.86
CA ALA A 374 20.15 64.38 -12.11
C ALA A 374 19.59 64.23 -13.54
N ARG A 375 20.44 63.87 -14.51
CA ARG A 375 20.09 63.54 -15.90
C ARG A 375 19.75 62.05 -16.13
N GLY A 376 19.87 61.19 -15.12
CA GLY A 376 19.61 59.75 -15.22
C GLY A 376 20.70 58.92 -15.94
N GLU A 377 21.91 59.45 -16.09
CA GLU A 377 23.02 58.89 -16.87
C GLU A 377 23.95 57.97 -16.05
N VAL A 378 23.60 57.67 -14.79
CA VAL A 378 24.39 56.79 -13.90
C VAL A 378 23.71 55.40 -13.85
N THR A 379 24.38 54.41 -14.42
CA THR A 379 23.98 52.99 -14.34
C THR A 379 25.11 52.22 -13.67
N TRP A 380 24.81 51.55 -12.55
CA TRP A 380 25.79 50.64 -11.95
C TRP A 380 25.55 49.23 -12.49
N LYS A 381 26.52 48.75 -13.27
CA LYS A 381 26.58 47.34 -13.63
C LYS A 381 27.22 46.62 -12.45
N LEU A 382 26.45 45.81 -11.75
CA LEU A 382 26.99 44.93 -10.72
C LEU A 382 27.61 43.71 -11.42
N THR A 383 28.64 43.95 -12.23
CA THR A 383 29.45 42.91 -12.83
C THR A 383 30.47 42.46 -11.81
N ALA A 384 30.22 41.34 -11.15
CA ALA A 384 31.28 40.66 -10.42
C ALA A 384 32.07 39.79 -11.42
N PRO A 385 33.37 40.05 -11.65
CA PRO A 385 34.24 39.04 -12.22
C PRO A 385 34.49 38.01 -11.12
N LEU A 386 33.72 36.91 -11.11
CA LEU A 386 33.98 35.60 -10.45
C LEU A 386 32.68 34.75 -10.39
N LEU A 387 31.85 34.80 -11.43
CA LEU A 387 30.58 34.07 -11.55
C LEU A 387 30.76 32.56 -11.81
N HIS A 388 31.88 31.98 -11.37
CA HIS A 388 32.13 30.53 -11.45
C HIS A 388 32.28 29.85 -10.08
N GLN A 389 32.17 30.59 -8.96
CA GLN A 389 32.30 30.00 -7.62
C GLN A 389 31.18 30.32 -6.62
N LEU A 390 30.20 31.15 -6.96
CA LEU A 390 29.15 31.56 -6.01
C LEU A 390 27.78 30.98 -6.38
N GLY A 391 27.70 29.66 -6.45
CA GLY A 391 26.44 28.95 -6.31
C GLY A 391 25.99 28.91 -4.85
N LYS A 392 25.51 30.03 -4.27
CA LYS A 392 24.71 30.02 -3.04
C LYS A 392 23.74 31.22 -2.92
N PRO A 393 22.55 31.03 -2.29
CA PRO A 393 21.59 32.07 -1.90
C PRO A 393 22.17 33.16 -0.96
N ASP A 394 23.41 33.02 -0.51
CA ASP A 394 24.07 33.96 0.40
C ASP A 394 24.31 35.34 -0.25
N PHE A 395 24.44 35.44 -1.58
CA PHE A 395 24.68 36.74 -2.24
C PHE A 395 23.47 37.67 -2.14
N ILE A 396 22.28 37.22 -2.56
CA ILE A 396 21.05 38.02 -2.44
C ILE A 396 20.77 38.32 -0.98
N ARG A 397 20.93 37.34 -0.10
CA ARG A 397 20.78 37.53 1.35
C ARG A 397 21.76 38.54 1.92
N ASN A 398 23.01 38.56 1.47
CA ASN A 398 24.02 39.54 1.88
C ASN A 398 23.70 40.94 1.32
N LEU A 399 23.19 41.01 0.08
CA LEU A 399 22.75 42.26 -0.56
C LEU A 399 21.54 42.85 0.17
N THR A 400 20.69 42.01 0.75
CA THR A 400 19.48 42.40 1.49
C THR A 400 19.66 42.26 3.01
N ALA A 401 20.89 42.03 3.50
CA ALA A 401 21.18 41.86 4.92
C ALA A 401 21.15 43.21 5.65
N THR A 402 19.96 43.80 5.75
CA THR A 402 19.68 44.89 6.67
C THR A 402 19.10 44.30 7.96
N SER A 403 19.48 44.83 9.11
CA SER A 403 18.92 44.41 10.42
C SER A 403 17.50 44.95 10.64
N ALA A 404 16.80 45.35 9.57
CA ALA A 404 15.63 46.21 9.58
C ALA A 404 14.68 45.93 8.40
N ILE A 405 13.61 45.19 8.70
CA ILE A 405 12.23 45.15 8.18
C ILE A 405 11.90 45.54 6.71
N SER A 406 12.58 46.47 6.01
CA SER A 406 12.25 46.79 4.61
C SER A 406 13.04 45.95 3.61
N LYS A 407 12.35 45.08 2.88
CA LYS A 407 12.85 44.35 1.69
C LYS A 407 13.14 45.24 0.47
N GLU A 408 12.98 46.55 0.63
CA GLU A 408 13.05 47.55 -0.43
C GLU A 408 14.42 48.24 -0.48
N TRP A 409 15.26 48.09 0.54
CA TRP A 409 16.61 48.68 0.58
C TRP A 409 17.69 47.62 0.40
N ILE A 410 18.69 47.91 -0.44
CA ILE A 410 19.85 47.04 -0.70
C ILE A 410 21.16 47.67 -0.20
N ARG A 411 22.10 46.80 0.22
CA ARG A 411 23.45 47.13 0.71
C ARG A 411 24.45 47.17 -0.44
N MET A 412 24.69 48.35 -0.98
CA MET A 412 25.64 48.53 -2.09
C MET A 412 27.09 48.34 -1.64
N ASP A 413 27.43 48.68 -0.39
CA ASP A 413 28.78 48.53 0.18
C ASP A 413 29.29 47.09 0.24
N ARG A 414 28.39 46.10 0.25
CA ARG A 414 28.73 44.67 0.20
C ARG A 414 29.18 44.20 -1.18
N LEU A 415 28.85 44.95 -2.25
CA LEU A 415 29.12 44.59 -3.64
C LEU A 415 30.57 44.93 -4.05
N PHE A 416 31.11 46.04 -3.53
CA PHE A 416 32.42 46.57 -3.95
C PHE A 416 33.62 46.02 -3.17
N ARG A 417 33.39 45.37 -2.02
CA ARG A 417 34.48 44.79 -1.21
C ARG A 417 35.04 43.48 -1.79
N GLN A 418 34.44 42.91 -2.84
CA GLN A 418 34.82 41.60 -3.41
C GLN A 418 35.55 41.66 -4.77
N SER A 419 35.65 42.82 -5.42
CA SER A 419 36.44 42.99 -6.63
C SER A 419 37.78 43.66 -6.26
N GLU A 420 38.87 42.91 -6.23
CA GLU A 420 40.21 43.47 -5.94
C GLU A 420 40.74 44.39 -7.06
N THR A 421 40.06 44.49 -8.20
CA THR A 421 40.61 45.08 -9.44
C THR A 421 39.87 46.27 -10.03
N GLU A 422 38.70 46.72 -9.53
CA GLU A 422 38.04 47.90 -10.11
C GLU A 422 37.52 48.90 -9.07
N MET A 423 37.86 50.17 -9.32
CA MET A 423 37.40 51.42 -8.68
C MET A 423 37.78 51.64 -7.21
N LYS A 424 39.02 52.11 -6.98
CA LYS A 424 39.47 52.71 -5.71
C LYS A 424 38.99 54.17 -5.51
N ASP A 425 38.48 54.84 -6.55
CA ASP A 425 38.19 56.29 -6.52
C ASP A 425 36.70 56.65 -6.46
N ASP A 426 35.78 55.72 -6.73
CA ASP A 426 34.34 55.94 -6.54
C ASP A 426 33.91 55.26 -5.25
N ASN A 427 33.44 56.04 -4.27
CA ASN A 427 32.92 55.52 -3.01
C ASN A 427 31.38 55.50 -3.12
N PRO A 428 30.75 54.43 -3.64
CA PRO A 428 29.32 54.40 -3.90
C PRO A 428 28.51 54.54 -2.60
N PRO A 429 27.28 55.08 -2.67
CA PRO A 429 26.40 55.20 -1.51
C PRO A 429 26.18 53.83 -0.86
N LYS A 430 26.18 53.75 0.48
CA LYS A 430 26.12 52.46 1.19
C LYS A 430 24.79 51.72 1.00
N PHE A 431 23.69 52.45 0.79
CA PHE A 431 22.35 51.89 0.64
C PHE A 431 21.63 52.49 -0.57
N ALA A 432 20.80 51.68 -1.21
CA ALA A 432 19.93 52.10 -2.32
C ALA A 432 18.50 51.60 -2.10
N HIS A 433 17.51 52.44 -2.38
CA HIS A 433 16.09 52.08 -2.34
C HIS A 433 15.64 51.59 -3.70
N VAL A 434 14.99 50.43 -3.73
CA VAL A 434 14.44 49.79 -4.91
C VAL A 434 12.96 50.16 -4.97
N SER A 435 12.58 51.00 -5.94
CA SER A 435 11.18 51.38 -6.17
C SER A 435 10.39 50.31 -6.94
N SER A 436 11.04 49.69 -7.93
CA SER A 436 10.50 48.65 -8.80
C SER A 436 11.66 47.88 -9.43
N PHE A 437 11.37 46.80 -10.15
CA PHE A 437 12.40 46.11 -10.92
C PHE A 437 11.84 45.56 -12.22
N PHE A 438 12.73 45.33 -13.18
CA PHE A 438 12.45 44.58 -14.39
C PHE A 438 13.20 43.24 -14.34
N ALA A 439 12.58 42.17 -14.79
CA ALA A 439 13.23 40.87 -14.95
C ALA A 439 13.11 40.41 -16.40
N THR A 440 14.23 39.93 -16.95
CA THR A 440 14.27 39.44 -18.32
C THR A 440 13.55 38.10 -18.39
N ARG A 441 12.54 37.99 -19.25
CA ARG A 441 11.85 36.73 -19.48
C ARG A 441 12.72 35.82 -20.33
N VAL A 442 13.12 34.68 -19.79
CA VAL A 442 13.91 33.66 -20.50
C VAL A 442 12.98 32.56 -21.00
N GLY A 443 13.26 32.03 -22.20
CA GLY A 443 12.50 30.91 -22.76
C GLY A 443 12.78 29.56 -22.07
N THR A 444 13.77 29.51 -21.17
CA THR A 444 14.20 28.31 -20.44
C THR A 444 13.35 28.12 -19.20
N ALA A 445 12.36 27.23 -19.32
CA ALA A 445 11.42 26.92 -18.23
C ALA A 445 11.71 25.56 -17.59
N SER A 446 11.43 25.46 -16.30
CA SER A 446 11.33 24.17 -15.62
C SER A 446 10.26 23.31 -16.29
N ARG A 447 10.47 22.00 -16.28
CA ARG A 447 9.68 21.10 -17.13
C ARG A 447 9.49 19.73 -16.54
N ILE A 448 8.40 19.09 -16.97
CA ILE A 448 8.17 17.66 -16.74
C ILE A 448 8.63 16.94 -17.99
N GLN A 449 9.50 15.95 -17.82
CA GLN A 449 10.07 15.18 -18.91
C GLN A 449 9.62 13.72 -18.81
N LEU A 450 9.33 13.14 -19.96
CA LEU A 450 9.00 11.72 -20.13
C LEU A 450 10.21 10.97 -20.67
N SER A 451 10.53 9.82 -20.09
CA SER A 451 11.51 8.89 -20.64
C SER A 451 10.81 7.83 -21.50
N LEU A 452 11.12 7.81 -22.80
CA LEU A 452 10.58 6.82 -23.74
C LEU A 452 10.94 5.39 -23.30
N THR A 453 12.21 5.17 -22.96
CA THR A 453 12.73 3.84 -22.57
C THR A 453 11.99 3.29 -21.37
N PHE A 454 11.84 4.08 -20.31
CA PHE A 454 11.16 3.63 -19.10
C PHE A 454 9.66 3.44 -19.32
N LEU A 455 9.02 4.31 -20.10
CA LEU A 455 7.61 4.17 -20.44
C LEU A 455 7.35 2.90 -21.25
N ILE A 456 8.21 2.58 -22.23
CA ILE A 456 8.14 1.32 -22.99
C ILE A 456 8.29 0.12 -22.06
N ILE A 457 9.27 0.13 -21.15
CA ILE A 457 9.46 -0.98 -20.18
C ILE A 457 8.19 -1.20 -19.35
N VAL A 458 7.61 -0.12 -18.81
CA VAL A 458 6.36 -0.20 -18.03
C VAL A 458 5.20 -0.73 -18.87
N ILE A 459 5.04 -0.26 -20.11
CA ILE A 459 4.00 -0.71 -21.04
C ILE A 459 4.16 -2.20 -21.37
N VAL A 460 5.37 -2.65 -21.69
CA VAL A 460 5.66 -4.06 -22.02
C VAL A 460 5.40 -4.94 -20.80
N CYS A 461 5.91 -4.57 -19.62
CA CYS A 461 5.68 -5.35 -18.40
C CYS A 461 4.19 -5.41 -18.02
N ASN A 462 3.46 -4.30 -18.14
CA ASN A 462 2.02 -4.29 -17.88
C ASN A 462 1.24 -5.10 -18.94
N SER A 463 1.67 -5.09 -20.20
CA SER A 463 1.08 -5.92 -21.25
C SER A 463 1.29 -7.41 -20.96
N VAL A 464 2.50 -7.82 -20.53
CA VAL A 464 2.78 -9.20 -20.11
C VAL A 464 1.87 -9.61 -18.95
N LYS A 465 1.66 -8.72 -17.96
CA LYS A 465 0.72 -8.97 -16.85
C LYS A 465 -0.70 -9.17 -17.34
N LEU A 466 -1.21 -8.26 -18.17
CA LEU A 466 -2.56 -8.33 -18.71
C LEU A 466 -2.78 -9.63 -19.49
N LEU A 467 -1.86 -9.95 -20.40
CA LEU A 467 -1.93 -11.18 -21.20
C LEU A 467 -1.86 -12.44 -20.33
N THR A 468 -1.01 -12.43 -19.29
CA THR A 468 -0.90 -13.54 -18.33
C THR A 468 -2.20 -13.70 -17.53
N MET A 469 -2.77 -12.61 -17.01
CA MET A 469 -4.05 -12.66 -16.28
C MET A 469 -5.19 -13.13 -17.19
N MET A 470 -5.28 -12.62 -18.42
CA MET A 470 -6.26 -13.07 -19.42
C MET A 470 -6.10 -14.56 -19.73
N TRP A 471 -4.86 -15.03 -19.92
CA TRP A 471 -4.58 -16.45 -20.11
C TRP A 471 -5.14 -17.28 -18.95
N VAL A 472 -4.89 -16.87 -17.71
CA VAL A 472 -5.37 -17.58 -16.52
C VAL A 472 -6.91 -17.62 -16.47
N VAL A 473 -7.58 -16.51 -16.82
CA VAL A 473 -9.05 -16.46 -16.85
C VAL A 473 -9.64 -17.42 -17.88
N PHE A 474 -9.09 -17.46 -19.11
CA PHE A 474 -9.68 -18.20 -20.22
C PHE A 474 -9.21 -19.64 -20.34
N ARG A 475 -7.97 -19.96 -19.95
CA ARG A 475 -7.34 -21.27 -20.21
C ARG A 475 -7.21 -22.17 -18.97
N GLU A 476 -7.09 -21.62 -17.76
CA GLU A 476 -6.97 -22.46 -16.56
C GLU A 476 -8.35 -22.97 -16.08
N ARG A 477 -8.42 -24.27 -15.77
CA ARG A 477 -9.66 -24.97 -15.37
C ARG A 477 -10.02 -24.77 -13.90
N GLN A 478 -11.29 -25.03 -13.56
CA GLN A 478 -12.02 -24.46 -12.41
C GLN A 478 -11.79 -25.09 -11.02
N HIS A 479 -10.84 -26.01 -10.80
CA HIS A 479 -10.74 -26.75 -9.53
C HIS A 479 -9.52 -26.39 -8.69
N TYR A 480 -9.25 -25.09 -8.53
CA TYR A 480 -8.27 -24.62 -7.56
C TYR A 480 -8.88 -24.55 -6.17
N ILE A 481 -8.11 -25.01 -5.19
CA ILE A 481 -8.48 -24.93 -3.78
C ILE A 481 -7.82 -23.68 -3.21
N VAL A 482 -8.51 -22.55 -3.38
CA VAL A 482 -7.97 -21.21 -3.09
C VAL A 482 -8.20 -20.85 -1.63
N THR A 483 -9.28 -21.29 -1.00
CA THR A 483 -9.55 -21.03 0.42
C THR A 483 -9.48 -22.29 1.28
N LEU A 484 -9.33 -22.11 2.59
CA LEU A 484 -9.47 -23.20 3.56
C LEU A 484 -10.86 -23.87 3.45
N GLY A 485 -11.89 -23.09 3.14
CA GLY A 485 -13.24 -23.58 2.89
C GLY A 485 -13.32 -24.44 1.64
N ASP A 486 -12.65 -24.07 0.53
CA ASP A 486 -12.58 -24.93 -0.66
C ASP A 486 -11.97 -26.29 -0.30
N GLY A 487 -10.93 -26.27 0.53
CA GLY A 487 -10.25 -27.48 1.00
C GLY A 487 -11.21 -28.35 1.80
N ALA A 488 -11.83 -27.78 2.83
CA ALA A 488 -12.77 -28.49 3.69
C ALA A 488 -13.97 -29.05 2.91
N ALA A 489 -14.59 -28.24 2.04
CA ALA A 489 -15.71 -28.68 1.22
C ALA A 489 -15.31 -29.87 0.33
N THR A 490 -14.13 -29.81 -0.29
CA THR A 490 -13.63 -30.90 -1.15
C THR A 490 -13.35 -32.17 -0.34
N PHE A 491 -12.80 -32.06 0.87
CA PHE A 491 -12.55 -33.21 1.74
C PHE A 491 -13.84 -33.79 2.33
N LEU A 492 -14.85 -32.96 2.61
CA LEU A 492 -16.16 -33.45 3.06
C LEU A 492 -16.91 -34.18 1.94
N GLU A 493 -16.84 -33.69 0.70
CA GLU A 493 -17.41 -34.39 -0.46
C GLU A 493 -16.67 -35.71 -0.74
N ARG A 494 -15.35 -35.72 -0.56
CA ARG A 494 -14.51 -36.90 -0.77
C ARG A 494 -13.46 -37.01 0.33
N PRO A 495 -13.73 -37.78 1.40
CA PRO A 495 -12.79 -37.94 2.49
C PRO A 495 -11.47 -38.53 2.01
N ASP A 496 -10.38 -38.15 2.65
CA ASP A 496 -9.04 -38.57 2.25
C ASP A 496 -8.54 -39.68 3.19
N PRO A 497 -8.31 -40.90 2.67
CA PRO A 497 -8.01 -42.07 3.50
C PRO A 497 -6.67 -41.94 4.25
N THR A 498 -5.77 -41.06 3.82
CA THR A 498 -4.45 -40.91 4.45
C THR A 498 -4.50 -40.23 5.82
N THR A 499 -5.60 -39.54 6.14
CA THR A 499 -5.78 -38.80 7.40
C THR A 499 -6.90 -39.37 8.26
N GLU A 500 -7.41 -40.54 7.89
CA GLU A 500 -8.41 -41.27 8.68
C GLU A 500 -7.88 -41.49 10.10
N ARG A 501 -8.75 -41.36 11.10
CA ARG A 501 -8.43 -41.56 12.52
C ARG A 501 -7.45 -40.53 13.13
N MET A 502 -7.25 -39.37 12.49
CA MET A 502 -6.30 -38.34 12.91
C MET A 502 -6.96 -36.99 13.28
N CYS A 503 -8.25 -37.00 13.61
CA CYS A 503 -9.10 -35.80 13.65
C CYS A 503 -8.72 -34.71 14.65
N ILE A 504 -7.85 -35.02 15.62
CA ILE A 504 -7.39 -34.11 16.67
C ILE A 504 -5.89 -33.78 16.60
N LEU A 505 -5.15 -34.38 15.65
CA LEU A 505 -3.70 -34.23 15.57
C LEU A 505 -3.31 -32.82 15.13
N SER A 506 -2.31 -32.26 15.80
CA SER A 506 -1.68 -31.01 15.35
C SER A 506 -0.82 -31.24 14.11
N LYS A 507 -0.46 -30.16 13.40
CA LYS A 507 0.39 -30.21 12.20
C LYS A 507 1.67 -31.06 12.36
N PRO A 508 2.51 -30.89 13.40
CA PRO A 508 3.72 -31.70 13.54
C PRO A 508 3.40 -33.18 13.78
N GLU A 509 2.38 -33.46 14.58
CA GLU A 509 1.97 -34.82 14.92
C GLU A 509 1.44 -35.57 13.69
N ILE A 510 0.52 -34.96 12.92
CA ILE A 510 -0.04 -35.60 11.73
C ILE A 510 1.02 -35.83 10.66
N THR A 511 1.96 -34.89 10.47
CA THR A 511 3.04 -35.07 9.49
C THR A 511 3.97 -36.22 9.86
N HIS A 512 4.24 -36.40 11.15
CA HIS A 512 5.05 -37.49 11.65
C HIS A 512 4.31 -38.84 11.51
N ASP A 513 3.04 -38.88 11.89
CA ASP A 513 2.27 -40.12 11.90
C ASP A 513 1.98 -40.60 10.46
N VAL A 514 1.69 -39.69 9.52
CA VAL A 514 1.54 -40.03 8.08
C VAL A 514 2.87 -40.49 7.46
N ALA A 515 4.02 -39.93 7.86
CA ALA A 515 5.32 -40.39 7.39
C ALA A 515 5.65 -41.80 7.92
N ASN A 516 5.38 -42.04 9.20
CA ASN A 516 5.62 -43.35 9.82
C ASN A 516 4.67 -44.43 9.29
N ALA A 517 3.41 -44.09 9.00
CA ALA A 517 2.46 -45.01 8.38
C ALA A 517 2.96 -45.48 7.00
N ALA A 518 3.58 -44.59 6.21
CA ALA A 518 4.17 -44.97 4.94
C ALA A 518 5.38 -45.90 5.10
N LEU A 519 6.26 -45.65 6.08
CA LEU A 519 7.39 -46.55 6.38
C LEU A 519 6.92 -47.93 6.86
N LYS A 520 5.89 -47.98 7.71
CA LYS A 520 5.31 -49.23 8.20
C LYS A 520 4.59 -50.01 7.10
N ASN A 521 3.91 -49.35 6.17
CA ASN A 521 3.30 -50.04 5.03
C ASN A 521 4.32 -50.72 4.10
N GLN A 522 5.60 -50.32 4.15
CA GLN A 522 6.68 -50.98 3.41
C GLN A 522 7.15 -52.28 4.08
N TYR A 523 6.99 -52.40 5.41
CA TYR A 523 7.28 -53.61 6.19
C TYR A 523 5.95 -54.29 6.54
N ASN A 524 5.51 -55.27 5.73
CA ASN A 524 4.24 -56.00 5.83
C ASN A 524 3.98 -56.64 7.21
N ASP A 525 3.67 -55.85 8.23
CA ASP A 525 3.32 -56.32 9.55
C ASP A 525 1.89 -55.87 9.89
N SER A 526 0.95 -56.80 9.75
CA SER A 526 -0.49 -56.60 10.01
C SER A 526 -0.77 -56.13 11.44
N LEU A 527 0.12 -56.47 12.40
CA LEU A 527 0.03 -56.06 13.80
C LEU A 527 0.39 -54.58 13.98
N SER A 528 1.28 -54.06 13.12
CA SER A 528 1.71 -52.65 13.17
C SER A 528 0.62 -51.65 12.72
N ARG A 529 -0.32 -52.09 11.86
CA ARG A 529 -1.50 -51.30 11.44
C ARG A 529 -2.52 -51.14 12.57
N LEU A 530 -2.68 -52.15 13.42
CA LEU A 530 -3.54 -52.10 14.62
C LEU A 530 -2.88 -51.27 15.74
N MET A 531 -1.56 -51.37 15.90
CA MET A 531 -0.83 -50.66 16.97
C MET A 531 -0.50 -49.19 16.65
N SER A 532 -0.49 -48.76 15.38
CA SER A 532 -0.29 -47.34 15.04
C SER A 532 -1.55 -46.46 15.21
N GLN A 533 -2.67 -47.04 15.63
CA GLN A 533 -3.98 -46.41 15.74
C GLN A 533 -4.31 -45.96 17.18
N SER A 534 -3.34 -45.43 17.91
CA SER A 534 -3.62 -44.80 19.20
C SER A 534 -4.17 -43.40 18.98
N GLY A 535 -5.50 -43.30 18.93
CA GLY A 535 -6.19 -42.01 19.06
C GLY A 535 -5.59 -41.25 20.23
N ARG A 536 -5.28 -39.97 20.02
CA ARG A 536 -4.66 -39.15 21.07
C ARG A 536 -5.75 -38.62 22.00
N LYS A 537 -5.35 -38.16 23.18
CA LYS A 537 -6.26 -37.46 24.08
C LYS A 537 -6.35 -36.00 23.66
N TRP A 538 -7.56 -35.46 23.56
CA TRP A 538 -7.72 -34.02 23.34
C TRP A 538 -7.16 -33.25 24.54
N VAL A 539 -6.22 -32.35 24.29
CA VAL A 539 -5.64 -31.47 25.32
C VAL A 539 -6.04 -30.04 25.03
N LYS A 540 -6.48 -29.32 26.06
CA LYS A 540 -6.73 -27.88 25.95
C LYS A 540 -5.40 -27.18 25.72
N GLN A 541 -5.22 -26.62 24.53
CA GLN A 541 -4.00 -25.92 24.15
C GLN A 541 -4.28 -24.46 23.80
N THR A 542 -3.29 -23.61 24.03
CA THR A 542 -3.29 -22.22 23.58
C THR A 542 -2.06 -21.99 22.71
N THR A 543 -2.25 -21.32 21.59
CA THR A 543 -1.17 -20.98 20.65
C THR A 543 -1.20 -19.48 20.37
N THR A 544 -0.18 -18.95 19.70
CA THR A 544 -0.16 -17.56 19.21
C THR A 544 -0.54 -17.52 17.74
N PHE A 545 -1.06 -16.39 17.26
CA PHE A 545 -1.34 -16.19 15.84
C PHE A 545 -0.10 -16.36 14.96
N SER A 546 1.08 -15.98 15.47
CA SER A 546 2.37 -16.17 14.81
C SER A 546 2.66 -17.62 14.44
N ASN A 547 2.09 -18.60 15.16
CA ASN A 547 2.29 -20.01 14.83
C ASN A 547 1.55 -20.43 13.55
N ALA A 548 0.70 -19.56 12.99
CA ALA A 548 0.14 -19.73 11.64
C ALA A 548 1.19 -19.53 10.54
N LEU A 549 2.33 -18.91 10.87
CA LEU A 549 3.42 -18.65 9.96
C LEU A 549 4.22 -19.94 9.76
N ASN A 550 4.12 -20.53 8.57
CA ASN A 550 5.00 -21.63 8.17
C ASN A 550 6.42 -21.11 7.90
N ARG A 551 7.40 -22.01 7.83
CA ARG A 551 8.82 -21.71 7.54
C ARG A 551 9.06 -20.80 6.32
N ASP A 552 8.24 -20.90 5.27
CA ASP A 552 8.31 -20.03 4.10
C ASP A 552 7.98 -18.55 4.42
N ARG A 553 7.15 -18.31 5.44
CA ARG A 553 6.73 -16.98 5.90
C ARG A 553 7.72 -16.39 6.90
N GLU A 554 8.43 -17.24 7.65
CA GLU A 554 9.51 -16.80 8.54
C GLU A 554 10.62 -16.07 7.76
N VAL A 555 10.91 -16.51 6.52
CA VAL A 555 11.84 -15.79 5.61
C VAL A 555 11.37 -14.35 5.36
N GLY A 556 10.07 -14.16 5.13
CA GLY A 556 9.47 -12.83 4.99
C GLY A 556 9.61 -12.00 6.27
N SER A 557 9.37 -12.60 7.44
CA SER A 557 9.55 -11.93 8.73
C SER A 557 11.03 -11.53 8.96
N TYR A 558 11.99 -12.41 8.64
CA TYR A 558 13.43 -12.08 8.72
C TYR A 558 13.80 -10.92 7.81
N PHE A 559 13.28 -10.89 6.58
CA PHE A 559 13.46 -9.78 5.67
C PHE A 559 12.92 -8.47 6.27
N ILE A 560 11.71 -8.49 6.84
CA ILE A 560 11.14 -7.31 7.52
C ILE A 560 12.03 -6.86 8.69
N PHE A 561 12.56 -7.78 9.51
CA PHE A 561 13.48 -7.43 10.60
C PHE A 561 14.77 -6.79 10.11
N ILE A 562 15.34 -7.26 9.01
CA ILE A 562 16.52 -6.64 8.37
C ILE A 562 16.17 -5.21 7.94
N VAL A 563 15.03 -5.01 7.28
CA VAL A 563 14.58 -3.68 6.86
C VAL A 563 14.37 -2.76 8.07
N ILE A 564 13.78 -3.24 9.17
CA ILE A 564 13.67 -2.49 10.43
C ILE A 564 15.05 -2.07 10.94
N GLY A 565 16.02 -3.00 10.98
CA GLY A 565 17.37 -2.73 11.46
C GLY A 565 18.09 -1.69 10.62
N VAL A 566 17.98 -1.78 9.29
CA VAL A 566 18.54 -0.79 8.35
C VAL A 566 17.88 0.57 8.55
N LEU A 567 16.54 0.63 8.61
CA LEU A 567 15.82 1.88 8.85
C LEU A 567 16.17 2.48 10.21
N PHE A 568 16.37 1.65 11.25
CA PHE A 568 16.77 2.11 12.58
C PHE A 568 18.17 2.72 12.58
N ALA A 569 19.14 2.05 11.94
CA ALA A 569 20.49 2.59 11.79
C ALA A 569 20.50 3.92 11.03
N LEU A 570 19.77 4.00 9.92
CA LEU A 570 19.63 5.23 9.13
C LEU A 570 18.88 6.33 9.87
N PHE A 571 17.87 5.98 10.68
CA PHE A 571 17.15 6.91 11.54
C PHE A 571 18.05 7.51 12.62
N LEU A 572 18.83 6.66 13.31
CA LEU A 572 19.83 7.11 14.29
C LEU A 572 20.89 7.99 13.65
N ALA A 573 21.39 7.62 12.47
CA ALA A 573 22.33 8.44 11.72
C ALA A 573 21.71 9.81 11.39
N THR A 574 20.47 9.83 10.88
CA THR A 574 19.77 11.08 10.54
C THR A 574 19.63 12.01 11.74
N ILE A 575 19.31 11.47 12.92
CA ILE A 575 19.21 12.25 14.18
C ILE A 575 20.60 12.69 14.67
N ALA A 576 21.58 11.80 14.70
CA ALA A 576 22.93 12.10 15.17
C ALA A 576 23.62 13.18 14.30
N TYR A 577 23.41 13.12 12.99
CA TYR A 577 23.91 14.14 12.07
C TYR A 577 23.07 15.42 12.11
N ALA A 578 21.81 15.41 12.57
CA ALA A 578 21.00 16.63 12.70
C ALA A 578 21.64 17.68 13.63
N GLY A 579 22.37 17.25 14.67
CA GLY A 579 23.04 18.15 15.63
C GLY A 579 24.32 18.84 15.12
N LYS A 580 24.87 18.43 13.95
CA LYS A 580 26.13 18.97 13.40
C LYS A 580 25.94 20.01 12.28
N TRP A 581 24.72 20.22 11.80
CA TRP A 581 24.43 21.16 10.72
C TRP A 581 23.88 22.47 11.29
N THR A 582 24.78 23.32 11.83
CA THR A 582 24.51 24.64 12.42
C THR A 582 24.26 25.74 11.37
N GLY A 583 23.41 25.45 10.37
CA GLY A 583 22.99 26.46 9.40
C GLY A 583 21.73 26.02 8.69
N SER A 584 20.61 26.72 8.92
CA SER A 584 19.38 26.82 8.11
C SER A 584 18.98 25.60 7.25
N THR A 585 19.25 24.36 7.65
CA THR A 585 18.84 23.18 6.89
C THR A 585 17.36 23.00 7.14
N SER A 586 16.60 23.64 6.26
CA SER A 586 15.18 23.84 6.37
C SER A 586 14.47 22.48 6.51
N TYR A 587 13.50 22.41 7.42
CA TYR A 587 12.64 21.24 7.67
C TYR A 587 11.67 20.97 6.49
N LYS A 588 12.13 21.23 5.26
CA LYS A 588 11.33 21.14 4.04
C LYS A 588 10.95 19.69 3.78
N TRP A 589 9.65 19.51 3.59
CA TRP A 589 9.05 18.24 3.26
C TRP A 589 9.29 17.88 1.80
N GLY A 590 9.55 16.61 1.53
CA GLY A 590 9.48 16.07 0.19
C GLY A 590 10.48 16.68 -0.79
N THR A 591 10.02 16.80 -2.05
CA THR A 591 10.78 17.36 -3.18
C THR A 591 11.19 18.82 -3.01
N ALA A 592 10.67 19.52 -2.01
CA ALA A 592 11.11 20.87 -1.66
C ALA A 592 12.43 20.88 -0.88
N SER A 593 12.94 19.74 -0.42
CA SER A 593 14.21 19.67 0.31
C SER A 593 15.40 19.98 -0.60
N ASP A 594 16.32 20.81 -0.11
CA ASP A 594 17.56 21.17 -0.83
C ASP A 594 18.70 20.17 -0.58
N ALA A 595 18.48 19.13 0.24
CA ALA A 595 19.52 18.16 0.56
C ALA A 595 19.65 17.11 -0.56
N THR A 596 20.87 16.92 -1.03
CA THR A 596 21.24 16.00 -2.11
C THR A 596 22.34 15.05 -1.63
N PHE A 597 22.40 13.88 -2.24
CA PHE A 597 23.54 12.97 -2.16
C PHE A 597 23.84 12.41 -3.54
N ARG A 598 25.09 11.96 -3.73
CA ARG A 598 25.58 11.43 -5.02
C ARG A 598 25.34 12.43 -6.16
N GLU A 599 25.95 13.60 -6.03
CA GLU A 599 25.96 14.59 -7.11
C GLU A 599 26.83 14.07 -8.26
N ALA A 600 26.31 14.18 -9.48
CA ALA A 600 26.96 13.80 -10.71
C ALA A 600 26.59 14.79 -11.81
N ASP A 601 27.26 14.67 -12.95
CA ASP A 601 26.89 15.43 -14.15
C ASP A 601 25.45 15.11 -14.61
N SER A 602 24.86 16.02 -15.37
CA SER A 602 23.53 15.86 -15.96
C SER A 602 23.49 14.87 -17.14
N SER A 603 24.53 14.04 -17.32
CA SER A 603 24.57 13.04 -18.38
C SER A 603 23.39 12.08 -18.28
N ALA A 604 22.95 11.55 -19.43
CA ALA A 604 21.84 10.60 -19.47
C ALA A 604 22.13 9.37 -18.59
N GLN A 605 23.36 8.84 -18.65
CA GLN A 605 23.76 7.67 -17.86
C GLN A 605 23.71 7.93 -16.35
N GLN A 606 24.24 9.06 -15.86
CA GLN A 606 24.22 9.36 -14.43
C GLN A 606 22.81 9.69 -13.94
N THR A 607 22.00 10.38 -14.75
CA THR A 607 20.58 10.61 -14.47
C THR A 607 19.81 9.31 -14.34
N LEU A 608 20.03 8.35 -15.25
CA LEU A 608 19.42 7.03 -15.17
C LEU A 608 19.88 6.30 -13.90
N LEU A 609 21.15 6.36 -13.53
CA LEU A 609 21.66 5.69 -12.34
C LEU A 609 21.08 6.28 -11.04
N ASN A 610 20.98 7.60 -10.95
CA ASN A 610 20.33 8.27 -9.82
C ASN A 610 18.83 7.93 -9.73
N ALA A 611 18.15 7.87 -10.88
CA ALA A 611 16.76 7.43 -10.97
C ALA A 611 16.57 6.00 -10.45
N TRP A 612 17.45 5.08 -10.85
CA TRP A 612 17.46 3.70 -10.36
C TRP A 612 17.64 3.59 -8.85
N ILE A 613 18.56 4.35 -8.28
CA ILE A 613 18.84 4.33 -6.83
C ILE A 613 17.64 4.84 -6.04
N ALA A 614 17.02 5.93 -6.49
CA ALA A 614 15.81 6.45 -5.86
C ALA A 614 14.65 5.42 -5.85
N ASN A 615 14.53 4.62 -6.91
CA ASN A 615 13.46 3.62 -7.03
C ASN A 615 13.80 2.24 -6.45
N ALA A 616 15.07 1.90 -6.24
CA ALA A 616 15.45 0.61 -5.66
C ALA A 616 14.83 0.42 -4.26
N ALA A 617 14.72 1.49 -3.48
CA ALA A 617 14.05 1.47 -2.18
C ALA A 617 12.54 1.16 -2.30
N GLN A 618 11.89 1.57 -3.39
CA GLN A 618 10.47 1.27 -3.65
C GLN A 618 10.25 -0.24 -3.85
N LEU A 619 11.20 -0.91 -4.50
CA LEU A 619 11.15 -2.36 -4.66
C LEU A 619 11.23 -3.09 -3.30
N VAL A 620 12.07 -2.59 -2.37
CA VAL A 620 12.15 -3.14 -1.00
C VAL A 620 10.81 -3.03 -0.27
N LEU A 621 10.13 -1.88 -0.35
CA LEU A 621 8.79 -1.72 0.24
C LEU A 621 7.75 -2.66 -0.39
N SER A 622 7.85 -2.92 -1.69
CA SER A 622 6.96 -3.87 -2.39
C SER A 622 7.12 -5.30 -1.83
N PHE A 623 8.35 -5.73 -1.56
CA PHE A 623 8.61 -7.03 -0.92
C PHE A 623 8.11 -7.07 0.53
N CYS A 624 8.27 -5.98 1.28
CA CYS A 624 7.68 -5.87 2.63
C CYS A 624 6.15 -6.02 2.58
N TYR A 625 5.48 -5.39 1.62
CA TYR A 625 4.04 -5.53 1.43
C TYR A 625 3.65 -6.99 1.16
N LEU A 626 4.34 -7.69 0.26
CA LEU A 626 4.06 -9.10 -0.03
C LEU A 626 4.23 -9.99 1.22
N ALA A 627 5.28 -9.75 2.01
CA ALA A 627 5.52 -10.46 3.26
C ALA A 627 4.40 -10.18 4.28
N ILE A 628 4.11 -8.92 4.59
CA ILE A 628 3.05 -8.53 5.54
C ILE A 628 1.68 -9.07 5.08
N ASN A 629 1.36 -8.96 3.79
CA ASN A 629 0.12 -9.49 3.25
C ASN A 629 0.01 -11.01 3.44
N SER A 630 1.12 -11.76 3.22
CA SER A 630 1.16 -13.20 3.46
C SER A 630 0.95 -13.56 4.93
N GLU A 631 1.57 -12.81 5.85
CA GLU A 631 1.39 -12.99 7.30
C GLU A 631 -0.05 -12.71 7.74
N CYS A 632 -0.63 -11.57 7.32
CA CYS A 632 -2.02 -11.23 7.62
C CYS A 632 -3.00 -12.27 7.06
N THR A 633 -2.74 -12.78 5.85
CA THR A 633 -3.59 -13.82 5.22
C THR A 633 -3.55 -15.12 6.03
N ALA A 634 -2.38 -15.54 6.48
CA ALA A 634 -2.24 -16.74 7.32
C ALA A 634 -2.94 -16.59 8.68
N MET A 635 -2.78 -15.44 9.35
CA MET A 635 -3.44 -15.16 10.63
C MET A 635 -4.96 -15.09 10.49
N ALA A 636 -5.47 -14.42 9.45
CA ALA A 636 -6.90 -14.34 9.18
C ALA A 636 -7.50 -15.72 8.88
N GLY A 637 -6.80 -16.55 8.08
CA GLY A 637 -7.20 -17.93 7.81
C GLY A 637 -7.23 -18.80 9.08
N ALA A 638 -6.22 -18.65 9.95
CA ALA A 638 -6.20 -19.36 11.23
C ALA A 638 -7.35 -18.96 12.16
N ALA A 639 -7.68 -17.66 12.22
CA ALA A 639 -8.85 -17.17 12.96
C ALA A 639 -10.17 -17.74 12.40
N GLU A 640 -10.31 -17.73 11.08
CA GLU A 640 -11.49 -18.25 10.37
C GLU A 640 -11.68 -19.75 10.65
N TRP A 641 -10.61 -20.54 10.52
CA TRP A 641 -10.61 -21.97 10.82
C TRP A 641 -11.02 -22.26 12.26
N ASN A 642 -10.41 -21.55 13.23
CA ASN A 642 -10.69 -21.77 14.65
C ASN A 642 -12.14 -21.45 15.05
N ASN A 643 -12.80 -20.57 14.30
CA ASN A 643 -14.19 -20.21 14.53
C ASN A 643 -15.18 -21.30 14.11
N LEU A 644 -14.80 -22.26 13.26
CA LEU A 644 -15.67 -23.38 12.85
C LEU A 644 -16.02 -24.32 14.02
N ALA A 645 -15.23 -24.36 15.09
CA ALA A 645 -15.56 -25.12 16.30
C ALA A 645 -16.53 -24.40 17.26
N SER A 646 -16.87 -23.14 16.98
CA SER A 646 -17.62 -22.30 17.92
C SER A 646 -19.12 -22.29 17.62
N SER A 647 -19.47 -22.18 16.35
CA SER A 647 -20.84 -21.96 15.87
C SER A 647 -20.99 -22.56 14.48
N TYR A 648 -22.20 -23.01 14.13
CA TYR A 648 -22.54 -23.43 12.77
C TYR A 648 -22.34 -22.28 11.79
N LYS A 649 -21.49 -22.49 10.79
CA LYS A 649 -21.13 -21.49 9.78
C LYS A 649 -20.93 -22.16 8.43
N GLY A 650 -21.32 -21.46 7.36
CA GLY A 650 -20.92 -21.85 6.02
C GLY A 650 -19.41 -21.63 5.84
N LEU A 651 -18.75 -22.59 5.21
CA LEU A 651 -17.42 -22.48 4.66
C LEU A 651 -17.36 -21.34 3.64
N ARG A 652 -16.27 -20.58 3.67
CA ARG A 652 -15.98 -19.58 2.66
C ARG A 652 -15.33 -20.26 1.45
N VAL A 653 -16.08 -20.41 0.37
CA VAL A 653 -15.71 -21.19 -0.81
C VAL A 653 -15.81 -20.36 -2.07
N THR A 654 -14.91 -20.59 -3.02
CA THR A 654 -14.90 -19.89 -4.33
C THR A 654 -16.12 -20.21 -5.17
N ARG A 655 -16.80 -21.32 -4.88
CA ARG A 655 -18.03 -21.73 -5.55
C ARG A 655 -19.06 -22.09 -4.48
N PRO A 656 -19.84 -21.11 -3.99
CA PRO A 656 -20.86 -21.39 -3.01
C PRO A 656 -21.95 -22.28 -3.62
N VAL A 657 -22.26 -23.36 -2.91
CA VAL A 657 -23.37 -24.29 -3.18
C VAL A 657 -24.09 -24.51 -1.85
N GLY A 658 -25.41 -24.65 -1.86
CA GLY A 658 -26.19 -24.80 -0.63
C GLY A 658 -26.09 -23.59 0.30
N GLN A 659 -25.77 -23.81 1.57
CA GLN A 659 -25.67 -22.80 2.63
C GLN A 659 -24.25 -22.26 2.81
N GLN A 660 -23.34 -22.56 1.87
CA GLN A 660 -21.95 -22.06 1.90
C GLN A 660 -21.85 -20.57 1.53
N ARG A 661 -20.79 -19.91 2.01
CA ARG A 661 -20.56 -18.47 1.82
C ARG A 661 -19.58 -18.22 0.70
N ASP A 662 -19.81 -17.18 -0.10
CA ASP A 662 -18.88 -16.77 -1.15
C ASP A 662 -17.58 -16.20 -0.57
N THR A 663 -16.49 -16.27 -1.34
CA THR A 663 -15.21 -15.65 -0.97
C THR A 663 -15.21 -14.16 -1.23
N TYR A 664 -14.44 -13.42 -0.46
CA TYR A 664 -14.06 -12.05 -0.82
C TYR A 664 -13.27 -12.05 -2.14
N PHE A 665 -13.37 -10.93 -2.87
CA PHE A 665 -12.54 -10.65 -4.05
C PHE A 665 -11.04 -10.85 -3.77
N LEU A 666 -10.59 -10.41 -2.59
CA LEU A 666 -9.23 -10.62 -2.08
C LEU A 666 -9.24 -11.81 -1.12
N GLN A 667 -8.25 -12.71 -1.18
CA GLN A 667 -8.19 -13.89 -0.30
C GLN A 667 -8.29 -13.51 1.19
N LEU A 668 -7.78 -12.33 1.53
CA LEU A 668 -7.85 -11.66 2.82
C LEU A 668 -9.13 -10.79 2.92
N PRO A 669 -9.89 -10.84 4.03
CA PRO A 669 -11.08 -10.00 4.22
C PRO A 669 -10.77 -8.50 4.07
N TYR A 670 -11.70 -7.71 3.50
CA TYR A 670 -11.46 -6.30 3.18
C TYR A 670 -11.05 -5.42 4.36
N ARG A 671 -11.52 -5.74 5.57
CA ARG A 671 -11.11 -5.08 6.82
C ARG A 671 -9.61 -5.20 7.14
N TRP A 672 -8.93 -6.16 6.54
CA TRP A 672 -7.48 -6.31 6.61
C TRP A 672 -6.82 -5.80 5.33
N SER A 673 -7.35 -6.19 4.16
CA SER A 673 -6.68 -5.92 2.89
C SER A 673 -6.69 -4.45 2.50
N LEU A 674 -7.80 -3.73 2.71
CA LEU A 674 -7.91 -2.35 2.28
C LEU A 674 -7.08 -1.40 3.16
N PRO A 675 -7.08 -1.50 4.51
CA PRO A 675 -6.13 -0.74 5.33
C PRO A 675 -4.68 -1.07 4.99
N LEU A 676 -4.35 -2.33 4.72
CA LEU A 676 -2.99 -2.74 4.34
C LEU A 676 -2.56 -2.15 2.99
N THR A 677 -3.44 -2.18 1.98
CA THR A 677 -3.16 -1.59 0.66
C THR A 677 -3.05 -0.07 0.74
N ILE A 678 -3.90 0.60 1.52
CA ILE A 678 -3.82 2.06 1.73
C ILE A 678 -2.52 2.42 2.46
N ALA A 679 -2.18 1.72 3.54
CA ALA A 679 -0.95 1.95 4.28
C ALA A 679 0.29 1.71 3.38
N SER A 680 0.27 0.65 2.58
CA SER A 680 1.34 0.37 1.62
C SER A 680 1.47 1.48 0.57
N GLY A 681 0.37 1.90 -0.07
CA GLY A 681 0.37 3.00 -1.03
C GLY A 681 0.88 4.32 -0.41
N GLY A 682 0.47 4.60 0.84
CA GLY A 682 0.97 5.74 1.61
C GLY A 682 2.47 5.67 1.89
N LEU A 683 2.99 4.50 2.25
CA LEU A 683 4.44 4.29 2.46
C LEU A 683 5.24 4.46 1.16
N HIS A 684 4.74 3.96 0.03
CA HIS A 684 5.36 4.17 -1.28
C HIS A 684 5.41 5.66 -1.64
N TRP A 685 4.32 6.40 -1.39
CA TRP A 685 4.29 7.84 -1.59
C TRP A 685 5.26 8.56 -0.65
N LEU A 686 5.27 8.25 0.66
CA LEU A 686 6.21 8.84 1.62
C LEU A 686 7.67 8.58 1.21
N LEU A 687 7.97 7.38 0.68
CA LEU A 687 9.30 7.07 0.19
C LEU A 687 9.67 7.91 -1.04
N SER A 688 8.73 8.18 -1.95
CA SER A 688 8.96 9.09 -3.10
C SER A 688 9.22 10.54 -2.67
N GLN A 689 8.75 10.93 -1.48
CA GLN A 689 9.06 12.23 -0.87
C GLN A 689 10.39 12.18 -0.09
N SER A 690 10.84 11.00 0.32
CA SER A 690 12.05 10.83 1.12
C SER A 690 13.30 10.75 0.26
N ILE A 691 13.25 10.00 -0.85
CA ILE A 691 14.35 9.85 -1.81
C ILE A 691 13.75 10.04 -3.21
N PHE A 692 14.26 11.02 -3.95
CA PHE A 692 13.75 11.40 -5.27
C PHE A 692 14.88 11.78 -6.21
N LEU A 693 14.63 11.69 -7.52
CA LEU A 693 15.58 12.18 -8.51
C LEU A 693 15.55 13.71 -8.53
N VAL A 694 16.72 14.34 -8.46
CA VAL A 694 16.90 15.78 -8.68
C VAL A 694 17.72 15.94 -9.95
N ARG A 695 17.18 16.69 -10.91
CA ARG A 695 17.92 17.12 -12.09
C ARG A 695 17.72 18.61 -12.30
N ILE A 696 18.85 19.32 -12.40
CA ILE A 696 18.90 20.75 -12.60
C ILE A 696 19.72 21.01 -13.86
N ASP A 697 19.09 21.60 -14.85
CA ASP A 697 19.72 22.05 -16.08
C ASP A 697 19.99 23.56 -15.93
N THR A 698 21.27 23.95 -16.00
CA THR A 698 21.69 25.34 -15.86
C THR A 698 21.93 25.95 -17.23
N TYR A 699 21.35 27.14 -17.45
CA TYR A 699 21.44 27.88 -18.71
C TYR A 699 22.27 29.14 -18.53
N ASP A 700 23.10 29.45 -19.53
CA ASP A 700 23.88 30.67 -19.56
C ASP A 700 23.00 31.90 -19.89
N ARG A 701 23.65 33.06 -19.96
CA ARG A 701 23.00 34.35 -20.24
C ARG A 701 22.37 34.42 -21.64
N ASP A 702 22.84 33.62 -22.57
CA ASP A 702 22.35 33.56 -23.95
C ASP A 702 21.19 32.54 -24.08
N GLY A 703 20.87 31.83 -22.99
CA GLY A 703 19.83 30.81 -22.93
C GLY A 703 20.28 29.44 -23.40
N GLU A 704 21.59 29.25 -23.59
CA GLU A 704 22.19 27.99 -24.00
C GLU A 704 22.47 27.10 -22.78
N LEU A 705 22.28 25.80 -22.96
CA LEU A 705 22.47 24.83 -21.88
C LEU A 705 23.96 24.66 -21.58
N ILE A 706 24.36 24.99 -20.35
CA ILE A 706 25.74 24.77 -19.88
C ILE A 706 25.92 23.28 -19.58
N LYS A 707 26.60 22.58 -20.48
CA LYS A 707 26.97 21.17 -20.32
C LYS A 707 28.22 21.05 -19.43
N GLY A 708 28.32 19.98 -18.63
CA GLY A 708 29.43 19.75 -17.70
C GLY A 708 29.01 19.86 -16.23
N ASP A 709 29.94 20.21 -15.34
CA ASP A 709 29.78 20.19 -13.87
C ASP A 709 28.74 21.18 -13.31
N VAL A 710 28.24 22.09 -14.15
CA VAL A 710 27.26 23.13 -13.77
C VAL A 710 25.82 22.61 -13.82
N SER A 711 25.48 21.77 -14.81
CA SER A 711 24.19 21.08 -14.87
C SER A 711 24.29 19.74 -14.16
N ARG A 712 23.53 19.56 -13.08
CA ARG A 712 23.72 18.46 -12.12
C ARG A 712 22.55 17.50 -12.06
N SER A 713 22.89 16.24 -11.78
CA SER A 713 21.96 15.17 -11.43
C SER A 713 22.34 14.61 -10.06
N ALA A 714 21.36 14.45 -9.19
CA ALA A 714 21.58 13.93 -7.84
C ALA A 714 20.37 13.13 -7.34
N CYS A 715 20.54 12.46 -6.20
CA CYS A 715 19.41 11.95 -5.42
C CYS A 715 19.07 12.97 -4.34
N GLY A 716 17.87 13.54 -4.38
CA GLY A 716 17.32 14.39 -3.33
C GLY A 716 16.95 13.56 -2.11
N PHE A 717 17.09 14.15 -0.93
CA PHE A 717 16.79 13.51 0.36
C PHE A 717 16.02 14.44 1.29
N SER A 718 14.80 14.08 1.68
CA SER A 718 14.04 14.82 2.70
C SER A 718 14.09 14.11 4.05
N ARG A 719 14.74 14.77 5.03
CA ARG A 719 14.84 14.27 6.41
C ARG A 719 13.47 14.10 7.09
N THR A 720 12.57 15.06 6.91
CA THR A 720 11.25 15.04 7.56
C THR A 720 10.38 13.93 6.99
N SER A 721 10.33 13.80 5.66
CA SER A 721 9.63 12.70 4.99
C SER A 721 10.20 11.34 5.35
N TRP A 722 11.54 11.22 5.43
CA TRP A 722 12.22 9.98 5.82
C TRP A 722 11.88 9.55 7.26
N ILE A 723 11.86 10.49 8.20
CA ILE A 723 11.46 10.24 9.59
C ILE A 723 10.00 9.77 9.65
N THR A 724 9.11 10.47 8.96
CA THR A 724 7.68 10.10 8.91
C THR A 724 7.47 8.72 8.27
N LEU A 725 8.16 8.42 7.16
CA LEU A 725 8.15 7.10 6.53
C LEU A 725 8.55 6.00 7.54
N THR A 726 9.65 6.21 8.25
CA THR A 726 10.20 5.23 9.20
C THR A 726 9.22 4.96 10.34
N ILE A 727 8.65 6.03 10.92
CA ILE A 727 7.64 5.92 11.99
C ILE A 727 6.39 5.19 11.48
N CYS A 728 5.85 5.59 10.33
CA CYS A 728 4.67 4.93 9.75
C CYS A 728 4.92 3.44 9.44
N PHE A 729 6.11 3.10 8.93
CA PHE A 729 6.49 1.71 8.66
C PHE A 729 6.57 0.88 9.95
N TRP A 730 7.21 1.41 10.99
CA TRP A 730 7.28 0.73 12.30
C TRP A 730 5.93 0.60 12.98
N LEU A 731 5.06 1.60 12.86
CA LEU A 731 3.68 1.51 13.36
C LEU A 731 2.91 0.40 12.65
N LEU A 732 3.02 0.30 11.32
CA LEU A 732 2.38 -0.77 10.54
C LEU A 732 2.90 -2.15 10.98
N VAL A 733 4.22 -2.36 10.94
CA VAL A 733 4.81 -3.66 11.28
C VAL A 733 4.62 -3.99 12.76
N GLY A 734 4.75 -3.01 13.66
CA GLY A 734 4.49 -3.17 15.09
C GLY A 734 3.05 -3.58 15.37
N THR A 735 2.07 -2.98 14.69
CA THR A 735 0.66 -3.36 14.81
C THR A 735 0.42 -4.80 14.36
N VAL A 736 0.94 -5.17 13.18
CA VAL A 736 0.82 -6.55 12.66
C VAL A 736 1.51 -7.55 13.60
N GLY A 737 2.71 -7.22 14.09
CA GLY A 737 3.46 -8.04 15.04
C GLY A 737 2.76 -8.22 16.38
N LEU A 738 2.14 -7.17 16.92
CA LEU A 738 1.33 -7.24 18.14
C LEU A 738 0.12 -8.16 17.95
N ILE A 739 -0.56 -8.06 16.81
CA ILE A 739 -1.66 -8.99 16.47
C ILE A 739 -1.14 -10.42 16.37
N GLY A 740 0.03 -10.64 15.75
CA GLY A 740 0.68 -11.95 15.68
C GLY A 740 1.00 -12.57 17.04
N ARG A 741 1.28 -11.76 18.06
CA ARG A 741 1.52 -12.24 19.43
C ARG A 741 0.26 -12.57 20.21
N LYS A 742 -0.93 -12.17 19.73
CA LYS A 742 -2.20 -12.45 20.40
C LYS A 742 -2.40 -13.96 20.52
N LYS A 743 -2.76 -14.39 21.73
CA LYS A 743 -3.04 -15.80 22.03
C LYS A 743 -4.42 -16.19 21.52
N ILE A 744 -4.50 -17.35 20.89
CA ILE A 744 -5.73 -17.99 20.47
C ILE A 744 -5.90 -19.32 21.20
N LYS A 745 -7.09 -19.53 21.77
CA LYS A 745 -7.48 -20.82 22.36
C LYS A 745 -7.79 -21.78 21.20
N ILE A 746 -7.08 -22.91 21.13
CA ILE A 746 -7.29 -23.92 20.09
C ILE A 746 -8.62 -24.61 20.36
N ARG A 747 -9.60 -24.43 19.46
CA ARG A 747 -10.93 -25.05 19.52
C ARG A 747 -11.11 -26.18 18.51
N ILE A 748 -10.28 -26.20 17.48
CA ILE A 748 -10.13 -27.20 16.41
C ILE A 748 -8.63 -27.32 16.14
N PRO A 749 -8.09 -28.49 15.72
CA PRO A 749 -6.68 -28.61 15.39
C PRO A 749 -6.19 -27.47 14.49
N PHE A 750 -5.07 -26.88 14.90
CA PHE A 750 -4.57 -25.67 14.30
C PHE A 750 -3.95 -25.98 12.93
N ALA A 751 -4.72 -25.72 11.86
CA ALA A 751 -4.34 -26.13 10.52
C ALA A 751 -3.09 -25.43 9.98
N ALA A 752 -2.88 -24.14 10.27
CA ALA A 752 -1.79 -23.34 9.68
C ALA A 752 -1.65 -23.56 8.17
N SER A 753 -2.78 -23.54 7.45
CA SER A 753 -2.89 -23.81 6.01
C SER A 753 -2.52 -25.23 5.56
N CYS A 754 -2.19 -26.15 6.46
CA CYS A 754 -1.77 -27.52 6.12
C CYS A 754 -2.94 -28.38 5.62
N SER A 755 -2.82 -28.92 4.40
CA SER A 755 -3.83 -29.79 3.79
C SER A 755 -4.13 -31.05 4.60
N LEU A 756 -3.14 -31.66 5.28
CA LEU A 756 -3.35 -32.85 6.10
C LEU A 756 -4.24 -32.56 7.32
N VAL A 757 -4.03 -31.44 8.01
CA VAL A 757 -4.83 -31.09 9.20
C VAL A 757 -6.26 -30.73 8.80
N ILE A 758 -6.43 -30.04 7.67
CA ILE A 758 -7.76 -29.71 7.13
C ILE A 758 -8.49 -30.99 6.75
N SER A 759 -7.81 -31.90 6.04
CA SER A 759 -8.32 -33.21 5.64
C SER A 759 -8.75 -34.06 6.85
N ALA A 760 -7.92 -34.14 7.88
CA ALA A 760 -8.23 -34.90 9.11
C ALA A 760 -9.48 -34.39 9.84
N ALA A 761 -9.82 -33.12 9.71
CA ALA A 761 -11.03 -32.54 10.30
C ALA A 761 -12.30 -32.76 9.45
N CYS A 762 -12.19 -33.39 8.28
CA CYS A 762 -13.24 -33.50 7.27
C CYS A 762 -13.53 -34.98 6.92
N HIS A 763 -13.92 -35.76 7.92
CA HIS A 763 -14.38 -37.14 7.77
C HIS A 763 -15.85 -37.21 8.23
N PRO A 764 -16.83 -36.90 7.36
CA PRO A 764 -18.23 -36.89 7.75
C PRO A 764 -18.70 -38.31 8.08
N THR A 765 -19.72 -38.42 8.94
CA THR A 765 -20.32 -39.73 9.22
C THR A 765 -21.17 -40.18 8.02
N ARG A 766 -21.52 -41.48 7.96
CA ARG A 766 -22.29 -42.07 6.83
C ARG A 766 -23.60 -41.34 6.56
N ASP A 767 -24.11 -40.77 7.62
CA ASP A 767 -25.39 -40.14 7.79
C ASP A 767 -25.37 -38.63 7.41
N ASP A 768 -24.17 -38.06 7.21
CA ASP A 768 -23.93 -36.64 6.90
C ASP A 768 -23.16 -36.47 5.58
N GLY A 769 -23.54 -37.25 4.55
CA GLY A 769 -22.87 -37.23 3.24
C GLY A 769 -22.90 -35.88 2.52
N ASP A 770 -23.91 -35.06 2.78
CA ASP A 770 -24.07 -33.71 2.20
C ASP A 770 -23.52 -32.58 3.09
N ALA A 771 -22.67 -32.91 4.08
CA ALA A 771 -22.04 -31.93 4.98
C ALA A 771 -21.40 -30.75 4.21
N HIS A 772 -20.80 -31.02 3.05
CA HIS A 772 -20.16 -30.01 2.20
C HIS A 772 -21.13 -28.92 1.67
N LEU A 773 -22.44 -29.11 1.77
CA LEU A 773 -23.48 -28.15 1.33
C LEU A 773 -24.13 -27.36 2.49
N GLY A 774 -24.00 -27.83 3.73
CA GLY A 774 -24.70 -27.27 4.89
C GLY A 774 -23.89 -26.28 5.71
N LEU A 775 -24.53 -25.66 6.71
CA LEU A 775 -23.82 -24.97 7.79
C LEU A 775 -23.07 -26.00 8.64
N LEU A 776 -21.80 -25.76 8.91
CA LEU A 776 -20.93 -26.72 9.58
C LEU A 776 -20.44 -26.23 10.92
N LYS A 777 -20.26 -27.16 11.85
CA LYS A 777 -19.53 -26.94 13.09
C LYS A 777 -18.61 -28.12 13.34
N TRP A 778 -17.37 -27.84 13.76
CA TRP A 778 -16.44 -28.90 14.16
C TRP A 778 -16.69 -29.30 15.60
N GLY A 779 -16.75 -30.61 15.85
CA GLY A 779 -16.89 -31.16 17.19
C GLY A 779 -17.08 -32.68 17.17
N VAL A 780 -17.40 -33.22 18.34
CA VAL A 780 -17.68 -34.64 18.54
C VAL A 780 -19.05 -34.96 17.97
N VAL A 781 -19.10 -35.97 17.10
CA VAL A 781 -20.35 -36.52 16.55
C VAL A 781 -20.89 -37.63 17.47
N ASP A 782 -22.22 -37.74 17.57
CA ASP A 782 -22.88 -38.73 18.44
C ASP A 782 -22.70 -40.17 17.94
N GLU A 783 -22.52 -40.34 16.62
CA GLU A 783 -22.26 -41.62 16.00
C GLU A 783 -20.83 -42.09 16.32
N ARG A 784 -20.71 -43.24 16.97
CA ARG A 784 -19.41 -43.88 17.25
C ARG A 784 -18.91 -44.57 15.99
N THR A 785 -17.91 -43.99 15.36
CA THR A 785 -17.21 -44.55 14.20
C THR A 785 -15.95 -45.31 14.65
N TYR A 786 -15.44 -46.23 13.81
CA TYR A 786 -14.21 -46.99 14.06
C TYR A 786 -14.23 -47.81 15.36
N ASP A 787 -15.01 -48.90 15.37
CA ASP A 787 -15.04 -49.86 16.49
C ASP A 787 -15.59 -49.29 17.81
N GLY A 788 -16.51 -48.32 17.73
CA GLY A 788 -17.19 -47.77 18.89
C GLY A 788 -16.50 -46.57 19.56
N GLU A 789 -15.48 -46.00 18.92
CA GLU A 789 -14.71 -44.86 19.43
C GLU A 789 -15.36 -43.51 19.06
N ALA A 790 -15.02 -42.46 19.83
CA ALA A 790 -15.53 -41.12 19.57
C ALA A 790 -14.72 -40.43 18.45
N HIS A 791 -15.42 -39.75 17.53
CA HIS A 791 -14.79 -39.05 16.40
C HIS A 791 -15.12 -37.56 16.41
N CYS A 792 -14.17 -36.74 15.94
CA CYS A 792 -14.40 -35.32 15.73
C CYS A 792 -14.37 -34.99 14.24
N THR A 793 -15.36 -34.26 13.75
CA THR A 793 -15.40 -33.86 12.34
C THR A 793 -16.20 -32.57 12.15
N LEU A 794 -16.01 -31.92 11.01
CA LEU A 794 -16.93 -30.90 10.54
C LEU A 794 -18.23 -31.57 10.10
N SER A 795 -19.31 -31.28 10.82
CA SER A 795 -20.62 -31.88 10.56
C SER A 795 -21.71 -30.82 10.47
N SER A 796 -22.73 -31.10 9.65
CA SER A 796 -23.96 -30.31 9.56
C SER A 796 -24.95 -30.67 10.67
N ARG A 797 -24.76 -31.84 11.28
CA ARG A 797 -25.55 -32.35 12.40
C ARG A 797 -25.09 -31.80 13.74
N ARG A 798 -25.80 -32.16 14.80
CA ARG A 798 -25.48 -31.75 16.17
C ARG A 798 -24.10 -32.27 16.57
N VAL A 799 -23.21 -31.36 16.96
CA VAL A 799 -21.88 -31.70 17.50
C VAL A 799 -21.66 -31.09 18.87
N THR A 800 -20.95 -31.83 19.72
CA THR A 800 -20.55 -31.37 21.06
C THR A 800 -19.07 -30.99 21.10
N LYS A 801 -18.66 -30.22 22.11
CA LYS A 801 -17.26 -29.80 22.25
C LYS A 801 -16.41 -31.00 22.71
N PRO A 802 -15.19 -31.20 22.17
CA PRO A 802 -14.32 -32.26 22.66
C PRO A 802 -13.95 -32.05 24.13
N LYS A 803 -14.01 -33.13 24.90
CA LYS A 803 -13.69 -33.17 26.32
C LYS A 803 -12.19 -33.39 26.49
N ALA A 804 -11.59 -32.63 27.40
CA ALA A 804 -10.16 -32.77 27.69
C ALA A 804 -9.88 -34.15 28.31
N GLY A 805 -8.80 -34.80 27.87
CA GLY A 805 -8.42 -36.13 28.34
C GLY A 805 -9.16 -37.29 27.67
N THR A 806 -10.18 -37.02 26.85
CA THR A 806 -10.90 -38.03 26.07
C THR A 806 -10.16 -38.33 24.76
N LYS A 807 -10.14 -39.61 24.40
CA LYS A 807 -9.55 -40.11 23.16
C LYS A 807 -10.50 -39.86 21.99
N TYR A 808 -9.96 -39.38 20.86
CA TYR A 808 -10.70 -39.24 19.61
C TYR A 808 -9.92 -39.87 18.46
N LEU A 809 -10.63 -40.57 17.58
CA LEU A 809 -10.11 -41.21 16.37
C LEU A 809 -10.82 -40.61 15.17
#